data_AF-A0AAU6E6N5-F1
#
_entry.id   AF-A0AAU6E6N5-F1
#
_cell.length_a   1.000
_cell.length_b   1.000
_cell.length_c   1.000
_cell.angle_alpha   90.00
_cell.angle_beta   90.00
_cell.angle_gamma   90.00
#
_symmetry.space_group_name_H-M   'P 1'
#
loop_
_entity.id
_entity.type
_entity.pdbx_description
1 polymer ?
#
loop_
_entity_poly.entity_id
_entity_poly.type
_entity_poly.pdbx_seq_one_letter_code
_entity_poly.pdbx_strand_id
1 'polypeptide(L)'
;MDAQDFPPANAAKAQIKLVISTGQPASALYADELKLLGPDLVPPDPPNEKTVSLPVQVDTWIDDEGTTGAGGPRLWSGSYHGITERAYLKFNTSSLAGKTITDAKLELWNTEIYGCGDSESGIKAQRVTTAWNASTLNWSNQPSAITNGEVVATDPGGCSEGDSSGVIWTWPVTGMVQAWSSGQGNHGLLLRGVDESASAPLYDRGYHASETEDEDAHPPVLKVTYLDDSGPTPTPTPTIGPDTTAPTVVEVSPASEAQGVPLNTQLTVTFSEPVTDAQLSLIDYFDEANLAGSAVMSSNNTVLTFTPNASLEDSMFLAEVSGARDAAGNTMEPYSWGFMTFEWASAQAKSRSTQGKANAEPAIGKLWAHGLTAGDENAVSSTTTPHLMAKVSDPLRRHSAVEFQVAHDPKVTSKEGLIWSGTVAGVSSGSTGTLQVPEGKLVNGRKVRWRARATVGGVSSQWSDWQDLAIAQGAKTRTVGSNAVSDPPGSASYLKSILPTTMEEAPQASYNECKNAASTKTRAGYIKNRFSYCIDLSWYSRQYVGSTKVGEVRGRYFYKISTHVNTREFEVSRRITVEHRSGSLTDALTEFSYVIKDEKSPGNSSACGRTKVTGMTGHHPISAWMSNPPEWHTTETFRSTRLDGLDEIGSCTIEATMSMYFPVIVASIKRSAQSDRPHVIRCDRSHSYNTWHNGAGKGGCVVMEGVPALVMRRNDVSDKGVKFPGMYDHVKSALTGGGNGTDPKPGGRAFPRMTLFKNIPGWGFGPNRTDSFLTREPYSTRRSANRGASIATCDLEFGKRRPEGMSCDEFPFASTGQGAAYASPAHNYSVKLVDFDENKAHGEVVNAWYQNNRILMTDRFWVDLQ
;
A
#
# COMPACT_ATOMS: atom_id res chain seq x y z
N MET A 1 -73.21 40.47 14.77
CA MET A 1 -73.14 41.93 14.57
C MET A 1 -71.72 42.34 14.86
N ASP A 2 -70.81 42.59 13.93
CA ASP A 2 -70.73 42.48 12.46
C ASP A 2 -69.21 42.43 12.18
N ALA A 3 -68.72 41.48 11.37
CA ALA A 3 -68.29 41.65 9.95
C ALA A 3 -67.07 42.57 9.79
N GLN A 4 -66.08 42.38 8.91
CA GLN A 4 -65.60 41.36 7.97
C GLN A 4 -64.24 41.92 7.47
N ASP A 5 -63.27 41.06 7.10
CA ASP A 5 -62.35 41.19 5.94
C ASP A 5 -60.90 40.67 6.14
N PHE A 6 -60.39 40.01 5.10
CA PHE A 6 -59.00 39.55 4.83
C PHE A 6 -58.66 39.92 3.36
N PRO A 7 -57.40 39.85 2.82
CA PRO A 7 -56.00 39.99 3.32
C PRO A 7 -55.20 41.00 2.38
N PRO A 8 -53.84 41.04 2.17
CA PRO A 8 -52.70 40.18 2.62
C PRO A 8 -51.32 40.84 2.98
N ALA A 9 -50.41 39.96 3.44
CA ALA A 9 -48.95 39.91 3.26
C ALA A 9 -47.94 40.60 4.24
N ASN A 10 -46.99 39.76 4.68
CA ASN A 10 -45.55 39.97 4.97
C ASN A 10 -45.05 40.64 6.27
N ALA A 11 -44.41 39.77 7.08
CA ALA A 11 -43.07 39.85 7.69
C ALA A 11 -42.58 41.20 8.27
N ALA A 12 -42.34 41.23 9.59
CA ALA A 12 -41.59 42.29 10.25
C ALA A 12 -40.43 41.74 11.10
N LYS A 13 -39.23 42.23 10.75
CA LYS A 13 -37.99 42.23 11.52
C LYS A 13 -38.18 43.02 12.83
N ALA A 14 -37.47 42.62 13.88
CA ALA A 14 -37.08 43.51 14.98
C ALA A 14 -35.56 43.63 15.02
N GLN A 15 -35.06 44.86 14.83
CA GLN A 15 -33.69 45.28 15.12
C GLN A 15 -33.63 45.87 16.52
N ILE A 16 -32.55 45.60 17.25
CA ILE A 16 -32.10 46.46 18.37
C ILE A 16 -30.67 46.92 18.07
N LYS A 17 -30.52 48.24 17.96
CA LYS A 17 -29.27 49.00 17.99
C LYS A 17 -29.07 49.47 19.43
N LEU A 18 -27.89 49.29 20.01
CA LEU A 18 -27.48 50.02 21.22
C LEU A 18 -26.25 50.89 20.90
N VAL A 19 -26.35 52.17 21.24
CA VAL A 19 -25.30 53.20 21.15
C VAL A 19 -24.50 53.18 22.45
N ILE A 20 -23.17 53.23 22.36
CA ILE A 20 -22.28 53.47 23.51
C ILE A 20 -21.81 54.93 23.44
N SER A 21 -22.15 55.73 24.46
CA SER A 21 -21.48 56.99 24.78
C SER A 21 -21.15 57.04 26.26
N THR A 22 -19.87 56.97 26.60
CA THR A 22 -19.14 57.84 27.56
C THR A 22 -17.74 57.26 27.76
N GLY A 23 -16.71 58.10 27.66
CA GLY A 23 -15.31 57.71 27.64
C GLY A 23 -14.67 57.51 29.03
N GLN A 24 -13.54 56.77 28.97
CA GLN A 24 -12.46 56.58 29.95
C GLN A 24 -12.64 55.59 31.12
N PRO A 25 -11.53 54.97 31.60
CA PRO A 25 -11.41 53.50 31.68
C PRO A 25 -11.67 52.91 33.06
N ALA A 26 -12.12 51.65 33.07
CA ALA A 26 -12.37 50.86 34.27
C ALA A 26 -11.07 50.28 34.85
N SER A 27 -10.54 50.94 35.87
CA SER A 27 -9.79 50.26 36.92
C SER A 27 -10.12 50.92 38.25
N ALA A 28 -10.63 50.12 39.18
CA ALA A 28 -11.08 50.48 40.53
C ALA A 28 -12.43 51.19 40.62
N LEU A 29 -13.50 50.40 40.80
CA LEU A 29 -14.58 50.61 41.76
C LEU A 29 -15.56 49.44 41.57
N TYR A 30 -15.58 48.49 42.50
CA TYR A 30 -16.77 47.79 43.02
C TYR A 30 -16.29 46.72 44.01
N ALA A 31 -16.12 47.14 45.27
CA ALA A 31 -15.85 46.23 46.38
C ALA A 31 -16.97 46.23 47.45
N ASP A 32 -18.02 47.06 47.36
CA ASP A 32 -18.88 47.31 48.53
C ASP A 32 -20.39 47.06 48.39
N GLU A 33 -20.91 46.47 47.30
CA GLU A 33 -22.38 46.25 47.17
C GLU A 33 -22.88 44.79 47.04
N LEU A 34 -22.05 43.76 47.26
CA LEU A 34 -22.46 42.35 47.10
C LEU A 34 -22.58 41.55 48.42
N LYS A 35 -22.86 42.21 49.55
CA LYS A 35 -22.93 41.57 50.88
C LYS A 35 -24.32 41.15 51.37
N LEU A 36 -25.33 41.01 50.50
CA LEU A 36 -26.72 40.83 50.98
C LEU A 36 -27.61 39.79 50.29
N LEU A 37 -27.07 38.83 49.54
CA LEU A 37 -27.85 37.65 49.08
C LEU A 37 -27.01 36.39 49.26
N GLY A 38 -27.60 35.37 49.91
CA GLY A 38 -26.94 34.14 50.34
C GLY A 38 -26.44 33.23 49.21
N PRO A 39 -25.69 32.17 49.54
CA PRO A 39 -24.97 31.35 48.56
C PRO A 39 -25.89 30.24 48.03
N ASP A 40 -26.72 30.53 47.03
CA ASP A 40 -27.38 29.51 46.20
C ASP A 40 -28.03 30.16 44.98
N LEU A 41 -27.22 30.59 44.00
CA LEU A 41 -27.59 30.73 42.59
C LEU A 41 -26.31 30.72 41.75
N VAL A 42 -25.74 29.53 41.54
CA VAL A 42 -24.71 29.31 40.51
C VAL A 42 -25.44 29.28 39.15
N PRO A 43 -25.04 30.09 38.15
CA PRO A 43 -25.57 29.91 36.79
C PRO A 43 -25.21 28.51 36.29
N PRO A 44 -26.10 27.80 35.57
CA PRO A 44 -25.77 26.46 35.08
C PRO A 44 -24.49 26.50 34.25
N ASP A 45 -23.61 25.53 34.48
CA ASP A 45 -22.38 25.37 33.71
C ASP A 45 -22.71 25.35 32.20
N PRO A 46 -21.86 25.95 31.34
CA PRO A 46 -22.07 25.90 29.91
C PRO A 46 -22.13 24.43 29.44
N PRO A 47 -22.98 24.08 28.46
CA PRO A 47 -23.11 22.72 27.97
C PRO A 47 -21.74 22.15 27.54
N ASN A 48 -21.41 20.93 27.95
CA ASN A 48 -20.17 20.27 27.55
C ASN A 48 -20.22 19.96 26.04
N GLU A 49 -19.70 20.86 25.21
CA GLU A 49 -19.62 20.65 23.76
C GLU A 49 -18.37 19.83 23.38
N LYS A 50 -18.55 18.78 22.58
CA LYS A 50 -17.47 17.96 22.01
C LYS A 50 -17.49 18.04 20.49
N THR A 51 -16.32 18.20 19.87
CA THR A 51 -16.16 18.25 18.41
C THR A 51 -15.42 17.03 17.87
N VAL A 52 -15.91 16.44 16.78
CA VAL A 52 -15.29 15.31 16.07
C VAL A 52 -15.10 15.65 14.58
N SER A 53 -14.05 15.10 13.96
CA SER A 53 -13.79 15.20 12.52
C SER A 53 -13.99 13.84 11.88
N LEU A 54 -14.91 13.73 10.93
CA LEU A 54 -15.23 12.50 10.23
C LEU A 54 -14.62 12.53 8.81
N PRO A 55 -13.75 11.57 8.45
CA PRO A 55 -13.22 11.49 7.10
C PRO A 55 -14.29 11.00 6.13
N VAL A 56 -14.18 11.42 4.87
CA VAL A 56 -15.03 10.90 3.79
C VAL A 56 -14.76 9.41 3.55
N GLN A 57 -15.81 8.62 3.36
CA GLN A 57 -15.71 7.18 3.07
C GLN A 57 -15.75 6.88 1.56
N VAL A 58 -16.52 7.69 0.84
CA VAL A 58 -16.72 7.59 -0.61
C VAL A 58 -16.97 8.99 -1.13
N ASP A 59 -16.23 9.40 -2.15
CA ASP A 59 -16.46 10.60 -2.93
C ASP A 59 -16.35 10.33 -4.44
N THR A 60 -17.04 11.15 -5.24
CA THR A 60 -16.96 11.15 -6.70
C THR A 60 -17.64 12.39 -7.27
N TRP A 61 -17.51 12.64 -8.57
CA TRP A 61 -18.25 13.69 -9.28
C TRP A 61 -18.66 13.23 -10.68
N ILE A 62 -19.65 13.91 -11.26
CA ILE A 62 -20.20 13.66 -12.59
C ILE A 62 -20.48 14.98 -13.32
N ASP A 63 -20.49 14.96 -14.65
CA ASP A 63 -20.97 16.06 -15.49
C ASP A 63 -22.15 15.65 -16.39
N ASP A 64 -22.74 16.61 -17.10
CA ASP A 64 -23.83 16.42 -18.05
C ASP A 64 -23.40 15.98 -19.47
N GLU A 65 -22.09 15.88 -19.72
CA GLU A 65 -21.48 15.36 -20.95
C GLU A 65 -21.08 13.86 -20.84
N GLY A 66 -21.15 13.29 -19.64
CA GLY A 66 -20.92 11.87 -19.36
C GLY A 66 -19.56 11.52 -18.73
N THR A 67 -18.76 12.51 -18.32
CA THR A 67 -17.53 12.31 -17.55
C THR A 67 -17.85 11.95 -16.10
N THR A 68 -17.01 11.11 -15.50
CA THR A 68 -17.11 10.70 -14.10
C THR A 68 -15.74 10.74 -13.44
N GLY A 69 -15.68 11.18 -12.19
CA GLY A 69 -14.46 11.27 -11.39
C GLY A 69 -14.13 10.09 -10.49
N ALA A 70 -14.78 8.92 -10.65
CA ALA A 70 -14.56 7.79 -9.77
C ALA A 70 -13.08 7.33 -9.76
N GLY A 71 -12.42 7.40 -8.60
CA GLY A 71 -11.01 7.05 -8.42
C GLY A 71 -10.01 8.10 -8.92
N GLY A 72 -10.46 9.33 -9.19
CA GLY A 72 -9.61 10.45 -9.59
C GLY A 72 -9.29 11.40 -8.43
N PRO A 73 -8.16 12.12 -8.46
CA PRO A 73 -7.67 12.91 -7.32
C PRO A 73 -8.40 14.26 -7.13
N ARG A 74 -9.49 14.53 -7.84
CA ARG A 74 -10.20 15.83 -7.82
C ARG A 74 -11.72 15.64 -7.90
N LEU A 75 -12.44 16.48 -7.18
CA LEU A 75 -13.89 16.64 -7.25
C LEU A 75 -14.25 17.96 -7.93
N TRP A 76 -15.31 17.96 -8.73
CA TRP A 76 -15.78 19.16 -9.42
C TRP A 76 -17.25 19.44 -9.12
N SER A 77 -17.59 20.72 -8.96
CA SER A 77 -18.97 21.16 -8.83
C SER A 77 -19.15 22.60 -9.26
N GLY A 78 -20.16 22.85 -10.09
CA GLY A 78 -20.48 24.20 -10.58
C GLY A 78 -20.87 24.20 -12.05
N SER A 79 -20.67 25.35 -12.70
CA SER A 79 -20.94 25.57 -14.12
C SER A 79 -19.66 25.97 -14.85
N TYR A 80 -19.21 25.13 -15.79
CA TYR A 80 -18.01 25.32 -16.59
C TYR A 80 -18.36 25.44 -18.08
N HIS A 81 -18.38 26.65 -18.63
CA HIS A 81 -18.66 26.91 -20.06
C HIS A 81 -19.93 26.21 -20.61
N GLY A 82 -20.99 26.11 -19.79
CA GLY A 82 -22.25 25.46 -20.16
C GLY A 82 -22.33 23.97 -19.81
N ILE A 83 -21.26 23.40 -19.23
CA ILE A 83 -21.23 22.05 -18.63
C ILE A 83 -21.61 22.18 -17.16
N THR A 84 -22.44 21.27 -16.67
CA THR A 84 -22.89 21.24 -15.27
C THR A 84 -22.21 20.10 -14.52
N GLU A 85 -21.52 20.42 -13.42
CA GLU A 85 -20.78 19.44 -12.63
C GLU A 85 -21.35 19.29 -11.21
N ARG A 86 -21.38 18.05 -10.71
CA ARG A 86 -21.93 17.70 -9.40
C ARG A 86 -21.03 16.70 -8.66
N ALA A 87 -20.69 17.01 -7.42
CA ALA A 87 -19.93 16.12 -6.53
C ALA A 87 -20.82 15.46 -5.48
N TYR A 88 -20.48 14.22 -5.11
CA TYR A 88 -21.20 13.40 -4.15
C TYR A 88 -20.24 12.88 -3.08
N LEU A 89 -20.63 13.01 -1.81
CA LEU A 89 -19.79 12.68 -0.66
C LEU A 89 -20.57 11.81 0.34
N LYS A 90 -19.93 10.82 0.96
CA LYS A 90 -20.54 10.03 2.04
C LYS A 90 -19.61 9.87 3.23
N PHE A 91 -20.15 10.13 4.43
CA PHE A 91 -19.44 10.06 5.71
C PHE A 91 -20.07 8.99 6.61
N ASN A 92 -19.27 8.36 7.48
CA ASN A 92 -19.81 7.51 8.55
C ASN A 92 -20.26 8.37 9.73
N THR A 93 -21.57 8.43 9.98
CA THR A 93 -22.15 9.23 11.07
C THR A 93 -22.72 8.36 12.19
N SER A 94 -22.38 7.07 12.25
CA SER A 94 -22.96 6.15 13.24
C SER A 94 -22.65 6.57 14.69
N SER A 95 -21.47 7.14 14.93
CA SER A 95 -21.05 7.65 16.24
C SER A 95 -21.85 8.88 16.71
N LEU A 96 -22.61 9.50 15.81
CA LEU A 96 -23.43 10.67 16.10
C LEU A 96 -24.87 10.33 16.49
N ALA A 97 -25.28 9.06 16.38
CA ALA A 97 -26.64 8.64 16.64
C ALA A 97 -27.10 9.03 18.06
N GLY A 98 -28.23 9.73 18.14
CA GLY A 98 -28.85 10.19 19.38
C GLY A 98 -28.17 11.38 20.06
N LYS A 99 -27.09 11.92 19.49
CA LYS A 99 -26.38 13.08 20.08
C LYS A 99 -27.04 14.40 19.69
N THR A 100 -27.07 15.35 20.61
CA THR A 100 -27.58 16.70 20.34
C THR A 100 -26.53 17.51 19.58
N ILE A 101 -26.64 17.58 18.25
CA ILE A 101 -25.67 18.29 17.41
C ILE A 101 -25.89 19.80 17.50
N THR A 102 -24.85 20.55 17.87
CA THR A 102 -24.88 22.01 18.01
C THR A 102 -24.24 22.75 16.84
N ASP A 103 -23.21 22.19 16.21
CA ASP A 103 -22.58 22.71 15.00
C ASP A 103 -22.16 21.56 14.07
N ALA A 104 -22.26 21.75 12.76
CA ALA A 104 -21.59 20.85 11.82
C ALA A 104 -21.16 21.60 10.56
N LYS A 105 -19.94 21.32 10.12
CA LYS A 105 -19.26 21.98 9.01
C LYS A 105 -18.68 20.93 8.07
N LEU A 106 -19.10 20.97 6.81
CA LEU A 106 -18.41 20.27 5.73
C LEU A 106 -17.26 21.16 5.27
N GLU A 107 -16.05 20.63 5.26
CA GLU A 107 -14.84 21.33 4.84
C GLU A 107 -14.20 20.63 3.64
N LEU A 108 -14.03 21.38 2.55
CA LEU A 108 -13.30 20.93 1.36
C LEU A 108 -12.20 21.91 1.01
N TRP A 109 -11.04 21.41 0.62
CA TRP A 109 -9.96 22.23 0.12
C TRP A 109 -10.14 22.51 -1.36
N ASN A 110 -10.33 23.78 -1.69
CA ASN A 110 -10.44 24.23 -3.07
C ASN A 110 -9.04 24.29 -3.70
N THR A 111 -8.88 23.61 -4.83
CA THR A 111 -7.63 23.59 -5.60
C THR A 111 -7.67 24.44 -6.85
N GLU A 112 -8.85 24.58 -7.45
CA GLU A 112 -9.03 25.21 -8.75
C GLU A 112 -10.33 26.00 -8.79
N ILE A 113 -10.28 27.17 -9.44
CA ILE A 113 -11.43 28.06 -9.61
C ILE A 113 -11.56 28.43 -11.08
N TYR A 114 -12.77 28.32 -11.62
CA TYR A 114 -13.11 28.81 -12.95
C TYR A 114 -14.29 29.77 -12.86
N GLY A 115 -14.01 31.04 -13.15
CA GLY A 115 -15.00 32.11 -13.12
C GLY A 115 -15.51 32.49 -11.72
N CYS A 116 -15.88 33.75 -11.59
CA CYS A 116 -16.40 34.32 -10.35
C CYS A 116 -17.93 34.45 -10.33
N GLY A 117 -18.61 34.00 -11.39
CA GLY A 117 -20.06 34.07 -11.46
C GLY A 117 -20.59 35.49 -11.30
N ASP A 118 -21.75 35.60 -10.69
CA ASP A 118 -22.41 36.84 -10.26
C ASP A 118 -22.75 36.80 -8.76
N SER A 119 -23.50 37.78 -8.28
CA SER A 119 -23.89 37.87 -6.86
C SER A 119 -24.81 36.75 -6.38
N GLU A 120 -25.40 35.96 -7.27
CA GLU A 120 -26.27 34.83 -6.95
C GLU A 120 -25.56 33.48 -7.09
N SER A 121 -24.30 33.50 -7.54
CA SER A 121 -23.48 32.30 -7.74
C SER A 121 -22.97 31.71 -6.42
N GLY A 122 -22.75 30.41 -6.42
CA GLY A 122 -22.34 29.65 -5.23
C GLY A 122 -22.46 28.15 -5.45
N ILE A 123 -21.94 27.37 -4.50
CA ILE A 123 -22.10 25.91 -4.47
C ILE A 123 -23.02 25.55 -3.30
N LYS A 124 -24.12 24.84 -3.59
CA LYS A 124 -25.04 24.33 -2.57
C LYS A 124 -24.71 22.90 -2.16
N ALA A 125 -24.76 22.64 -0.86
CA ALA A 125 -24.79 21.31 -0.28
C ALA A 125 -26.24 20.89 -0.02
N GLN A 126 -26.60 19.69 -0.46
CA GLN A 126 -27.94 19.09 -0.29
C GLN A 126 -27.82 17.69 0.31
N ARG A 127 -28.81 17.29 1.11
CA ARG A 127 -28.87 15.93 1.66
C ARG A 127 -29.39 14.94 0.63
N VAL A 128 -28.63 13.89 0.38
CA VAL A 128 -29.03 12.77 -0.47
C VAL A 128 -29.96 11.83 0.32
N THR A 129 -31.01 11.35 -0.33
CA THR A 129 -32.10 10.57 0.31
C THR A 129 -32.23 9.15 -0.20
N THR A 130 -31.54 8.79 -1.29
CA THR A 130 -31.52 7.44 -1.85
C THR A 130 -30.09 6.92 -1.96
N ALA A 131 -29.92 5.60 -1.84
CA ALA A 131 -28.61 4.98 -1.99
C ALA A 131 -28.03 5.20 -3.40
N TRP A 132 -26.71 5.26 -3.48
CA TRP A 132 -25.94 5.37 -4.71
C TRP A 132 -24.62 4.61 -4.60
N ASN A 133 -23.99 4.35 -5.75
CA ASN A 133 -22.70 3.67 -5.85
C ASN A 133 -21.81 4.45 -6.83
N ALA A 134 -20.63 4.88 -6.37
CA ALA A 134 -19.69 5.69 -7.12
C ALA A 134 -19.33 5.10 -8.49
N SER A 135 -19.19 3.77 -8.62
CA SER A 135 -18.82 3.12 -9.88
C SER A 135 -19.94 3.07 -10.92
N THR A 136 -21.18 3.40 -10.54
CA THR A 136 -22.36 3.35 -11.43
C THR A 136 -23.07 4.70 -11.56
N LEU A 137 -22.58 5.71 -10.84
CA LEU A 137 -23.15 7.05 -10.82
C LEU A 137 -22.83 7.74 -12.16
N ASN A 138 -23.84 8.34 -12.77
CA ASN A 138 -23.71 9.12 -14.01
C ASN A 138 -24.87 10.13 -14.10
N TRP A 139 -24.83 11.04 -15.08
CA TRP A 139 -25.84 12.09 -15.22
C TRP A 139 -27.29 11.59 -15.30
N SER A 140 -27.51 10.43 -15.91
CA SER A 140 -28.84 9.82 -16.06
C SER A 140 -29.26 8.97 -14.85
N ASN A 141 -28.34 8.64 -13.95
CA ASN A 141 -28.52 7.73 -12.81
C ASN A 141 -28.13 8.40 -11.48
N GLN A 142 -28.68 9.58 -11.22
CA GLN A 142 -28.39 10.37 -10.02
C GLN A 142 -29.32 9.99 -8.86
N PRO A 143 -28.84 9.92 -7.61
CA PRO A 143 -29.71 9.74 -6.46
C PRO A 143 -30.56 10.99 -6.22
N SER A 144 -31.68 10.82 -5.52
CA SER A 144 -32.54 11.95 -5.14
C SER A 144 -31.94 12.72 -3.97
N ALA A 145 -31.95 14.05 -4.07
CA ALA A 145 -31.56 14.97 -2.99
C ALA A 145 -32.72 15.93 -2.67
N ILE A 146 -32.75 16.43 -1.44
CA ILE A 146 -33.76 17.40 -0.97
C ILE A 146 -33.21 18.81 -0.88
N THR A 147 -34.03 19.79 -1.24
CA THR A 147 -33.71 21.23 -1.13
C THR A 147 -33.99 21.78 0.27
N ASN A 148 -34.85 21.11 1.05
CA ASN A 148 -35.15 21.55 2.40
C ASN A 148 -33.91 21.37 3.31
N GLY A 149 -33.41 22.47 3.86
CA GLY A 149 -32.21 22.50 4.68
C GLY A 149 -30.89 22.53 3.87
N GLU A 150 -30.94 22.83 2.57
CA GLU A 150 -29.73 23.08 1.78
C GLU A 150 -28.99 24.32 2.25
N VAL A 151 -27.67 24.32 2.09
CA VAL A 151 -26.81 25.43 2.50
C VAL A 151 -25.86 25.79 1.37
N VAL A 152 -25.60 27.09 1.20
CA VAL A 152 -24.76 27.62 0.13
C VAL A 152 -23.44 28.11 0.72
N ALA A 153 -22.34 27.82 0.04
CA ALA A 153 -21.06 28.47 0.27
C ALA A 153 -20.62 29.23 -0.99
N THR A 154 -19.96 30.36 -0.77
CA THR A 154 -19.31 31.19 -1.78
C THR A 154 -17.81 31.27 -1.48
N ASP A 155 -17.02 31.84 -2.38
CA ASP A 155 -15.57 31.98 -2.19
C ASP A 155 -15.20 32.65 -0.86
N PRO A 156 -14.42 31.97 0.01
CA PRO A 156 -13.91 32.55 1.23
C PRO A 156 -13.05 33.79 0.92
N GLY A 157 -13.46 34.96 1.42
CA GLY A 157 -12.76 36.22 1.18
C GLY A 157 -13.16 36.96 -0.11
N GLY A 158 -14.13 36.45 -0.86
CA GLY A 158 -14.53 36.98 -2.17
C GLY A 158 -13.79 36.32 -3.33
N CYS A 159 -14.32 36.49 -4.55
CA CYS A 159 -13.73 35.89 -5.75
C CYS A 159 -12.91 36.89 -6.55
N SER A 160 -11.64 36.57 -6.77
CA SER A 160 -10.77 37.20 -7.76
C SER A 160 -10.03 36.11 -8.53
N GLU A 161 -10.10 36.14 -9.86
CA GLU A 161 -9.48 35.12 -10.72
C GLU A 161 -8.00 34.93 -10.37
N GLY A 162 -7.64 33.74 -9.88
CA GLY A 162 -6.28 33.34 -9.52
C GLY A 162 -5.93 33.37 -8.02
N ASP A 163 -6.75 33.99 -7.16
CA ASP A 163 -6.41 34.22 -5.73
C ASP A 163 -7.29 33.46 -4.72
N SER A 164 -8.33 32.75 -5.18
CA SER A 164 -9.29 32.03 -4.30
C SER A 164 -9.11 30.50 -4.29
N SER A 165 -8.02 29.97 -4.87
CA SER A 165 -7.61 28.58 -4.73
C SER A 165 -6.63 28.39 -3.56
N GLY A 166 -6.49 27.16 -3.05
CA GLY A 166 -5.66 26.86 -1.90
C GLY A 166 -6.25 27.31 -0.56
N VAL A 167 -7.58 27.30 -0.43
CA VAL A 167 -8.30 27.66 0.80
C VAL A 167 -9.39 26.65 1.14
N ILE A 168 -9.68 26.51 2.43
CA ILE A 168 -10.78 25.68 2.91
C ILE A 168 -12.10 26.40 2.68
N TRP A 169 -13.01 25.74 1.96
CA TRP A 169 -14.41 26.11 1.87
C TRP A 169 -15.21 25.39 2.94
N THR A 170 -16.18 26.07 3.51
CA THR A 170 -17.00 25.54 4.61
C THR A 170 -18.49 25.70 4.33
N TRP A 171 -19.24 24.61 4.46
CA TRP A 171 -20.70 24.62 4.42
C TRP A 171 -21.27 24.31 5.82
N PRO A 172 -22.18 25.13 6.37
CA PRO A 172 -22.78 24.90 7.69
C PRO A 172 -23.90 23.86 7.61
N VAL A 173 -23.56 22.58 7.61
CA VAL A 173 -24.48 21.45 7.38
C VAL A 173 -25.18 20.93 8.65
N THR A 174 -25.22 21.71 9.74
CA THR A 174 -25.77 21.31 11.06
C THR A 174 -27.12 20.61 10.97
N GLY A 175 -28.09 21.18 10.23
CA GLY A 175 -29.42 20.59 10.10
C GLY A 175 -29.44 19.21 9.41
N MET A 176 -28.54 18.97 8.47
CA MET A 176 -28.43 17.67 7.79
C MET A 176 -27.85 16.60 8.74
N VAL A 177 -26.87 17.00 9.55
CA VAL A 177 -26.25 16.10 10.55
C VAL A 177 -27.19 15.83 11.72
N GLN A 178 -27.99 16.81 12.16
CA GLN A 178 -29.07 16.62 13.12
C GLN A 178 -30.10 15.60 12.62
N ALA A 179 -30.44 15.63 11.32
CA ALA A 179 -31.32 14.63 10.72
C ALA A 179 -30.73 13.22 10.79
N TRP A 180 -29.42 13.05 10.54
CA TRP A 180 -28.76 11.75 10.66
C TRP A 180 -28.62 11.28 12.11
N SER A 181 -28.26 12.19 13.03
CA SER A 181 -28.20 11.89 14.47
C SER A 181 -29.53 11.42 15.02
N SER A 182 -30.63 12.05 14.61
CA SER A 182 -32.00 11.67 15.02
C SER A 182 -32.51 10.37 14.37
N GLY A 183 -31.67 9.66 13.60
CA GLY A 183 -31.98 8.33 13.06
C GLY A 183 -32.51 8.32 11.63
N GLN A 184 -32.50 9.44 10.91
CA GLN A 184 -32.80 9.41 9.47
C GLN A 184 -31.65 8.75 8.69
N GLY A 185 -31.98 8.07 7.59
CA GLY A 185 -31.00 7.40 6.74
C GLY A 185 -29.91 8.36 6.21
N ASN A 186 -28.65 7.95 6.33
CA ASN A 186 -27.51 8.68 5.78
C ASN A 186 -27.11 8.09 4.42
N HIS A 187 -27.41 8.84 3.36
CA HIS A 187 -26.99 8.56 1.99
C HIS A 187 -25.98 9.58 1.45
N GLY A 188 -25.41 10.45 2.30
CA GLY A 188 -24.40 11.43 1.90
C GLY A 188 -24.95 12.80 1.48
N LEU A 189 -24.06 13.58 0.85
CA LEU A 189 -24.27 14.95 0.41
C LEU A 189 -24.06 15.07 -1.11
N LEU A 190 -24.78 16.01 -1.70
CA LEU A 190 -24.62 16.47 -3.08
C LEU A 190 -24.13 17.93 -3.04
N LEU A 191 -22.99 18.20 -3.67
CA LEU A 191 -22.49 19.54 -3.97
C LEU A 191 -22.76 19.88 -5.44
N ARG A 192 -23.38 21.03 -5.68
CA ARG A 192 -23.77 21.45 -7.02
C ARG A 192 -23.94 22.96 -7.15
N GLY A 193 -23.96 23.50 -8.37
CA GLY A 193 -24.16 24.94 -8.60
C GLY A 193 -25.50 25.46 -8.07
N VAL A 194 -25.52 26.68 -7.53
CA VAL A 194 -26.77 27.38 -7.14
C VAL A 194 -27.66 27.55 -8.37
N ASP A 195 -27.11 28.14 -9.44
CA ASP A 195 -27.68 28.16 -10.79
C ASP A 195 -26.98 27.11 -11.67
N GLU A 196 -27.78 26.26 -12.31
CA GLU A 196 -27.35 25.25 -13.29
C GLU A 196 -28.16 25.40 -14.59
N SER A 197 -28.76 26.58 -14.81
CA SER A 197 -29.42 26.89 -16.06
C SER A 197 -28.41 26.91 -17.21
N ALA A 198 -28.87 26.72 -18.45
CA ALA A 198 -28.00 26.87 -19.63
C ALA A 198 -27.41 28.29 -19.78
N SER A 199 -27.93 29.27 -19.02
CA SER A 199 -27.42 30.64 -18.93
C SER A 199 -26.60 30.92 -17.67
N ALA A 200 -26.34 29.90 -16.85
CA ALA A 200 -25.60 30.07 -15.60
C ALA A 200 -24.22 30.67 -15.88
N PRO A 201 -23.80 31.69 -15.11
CA PRO A 201 -22.49 32.30 -15.30
C PRO A 201 -21.38 31.28 -14.95
N LEU A 202 -20.18 31.48 -15.50
CA LEU A 202 -19.04 30.61 -15.22
C LEU A 202 -18.69 30.70 -13.73
N TYR A 203 -18.93 29.60 -13.01
CA TYR A 203 -18.69 29.47 -11.58
C TYR A 203 -18.50 28.00 -11.25
N ASP A 204 -17.26 27.53 -11.38
CA ASP A 204 -16.88 26.14 -11.17
C ASP A 204 -15.68 26.02 -10.22
N ARG A 205 -15.69 24.96 -9.41
CA ARG A 205 -14.78 24.78 -8.27
C ARG A 205 -14.28 23.34 -8.23
N GLY A 206 -12.95 23.22 -8.23
CA GLY A 206 -12.23 21.97 -8.04
C GLY A 206 -11.81 21.80 -6.58
N TYR A 207 -11.95 20.59 -6.05
CA TYR A 207 -11.56 20.23 -4.69
C TYR A 207 -10.67 18.99 -4.67
N HIS A 208 -9.88 18.82 -3.60
CA HIS A 208 -9.23 17.54 -3.33
C HIS A 208 -10.26 16.42 -3.12
N ALA A 209 -9.97 15.24 -3.68
CA ALA A 209 -10.72 14.00 -3.46
C ALA A 209 -9.98 13.11 -2.44
N SER A 210 -10.61 12.02 -2.02
CA SER A 210 -9.98 11.02 -1.16
C SER A 210 -8.76 10.35 -1.80
N GLU A 211 -8.68 10.34 -3.13
CA GLU A 211 -7.58 9.80 -3.93
C GLU A 211 -6.48 10.83 -4.27
N THR A 212 -6.50 12.04 -3.69
CA THR A 212 -5.40 13.00 -3.87
C THR A 212 -4.13 12.50 -3.16
N GLU A 213 -3.04 12.30 -3.91
CA GLU A 213 -1.77 11.75 -3.42
C GLU A 213 -0.69 12.83 -3.13
N ASP A 214 -1.06 14.11 -3.11
CA ASP A 214 -0.14 15.25 -2.94
C ASP A 214 0.29 15.49 -1.47
N GLU A 215 1.47 16.09 -1.23
CA GLU A 215 2.01 16.37 0.12
C GLU A 215 1.12 17.31 0.95
N ASP A 216 0.28 18.12 0.28
CA ASP A 216 -0.73 19.00 0.86
C ASP A 216 -2.16 18.50 0.54
N ALA A 217 -2.37 17.17 0.47
CA ALA A 217 -3.70 16.61 0.26
C ALA A 217 -4.63 16.92 1.45
N HIS A 218 -5.81 17.46 1.13
CA HIS A 218 -6.82 17.86 2.11
C HIS A 218 -8.17 17.28 1.68
N PRO A 219 -8.37 15.96 1.86
CA PRO A 219 -9.60 15.30 1.44
C PRO A 219 -10.81 15.87 2.21
N PRO A 220 -12.05 15.71 1.70
CA PRO A 220 -13.25 16.23 2.35
C PRO A 220 -13.40 15.73 3.80
N VAL A 221 -13.70 16.65 4.73
CA VAL A 221 -13.90 16.35 6.15
C VAL A 221 -15.25 16.91 6.62
N LEU A 222 -15.96 16.15 7.45
CA LEU A 222 -17.15 16.61 8.16
C LEU A 222 -16.82 16.83 9.64
N LYS A 223 -16.74 18.09 10.08
CA LYS A 223 -16.55 18.47 11.49
C LYS A 223 -17.89 18.63 12.18
N VAL A 224 -18.09 18.02 13.34
CA VAL A 224 -19.37 18.00 14.06
C VAL A 224 -19.16 18.27 15.55
N THR A 225 -19.82 19.29 16.07
CA THR A 225 -19.91 19.63 17.49
C THR A 225 -21.26 19.18 18.04
N TYR A 226 -21.26 18.53 19.20
CA TYR A 226 -22.48 18.07 19.88
C TYR A 226 -22.39 18.26 21.39
N LEU A 227 -23.54 18.32 22.05
CA LEU A 227 -23.62 18.29 23.51
C LEU A 227 -23.33 16.88 24.00
N ASP A 228 -22.37 16.78 24.90
CA ASP A 228 -22.12 15.59 25.68
C ASP A 228 -23.08 15.63 26.88
N ASP A 229 -24.21 14.93 26.77
CA ASP A 229 -25.24 14.86 27.82
C ASP A 229 -24.79 14.02 29.03
N SER A 230 -23.49 14.00 29.35
CA SER A 230 -22.89 13.35 30.51
C SER A 230 -23.05 14.22 31.80
N GLY A 231 -24.22 14.84 31.97
CA GLY A 231 -24.69 15.40 33.25
C GLY A 231 -25.60 14.39 34.00
N PRO A 232 -25.69 14.45 35.34
CA PRO A 232 -26.27 13.37 36.14
C PRO A 232 -27.78 13.28 35.90
N THR A 233 -28.21 12.25 35.17
CA THR A 233 -29.64 11.93 35.06
C THR A 233 -30.10 11.27 36.36
N PRO A 234 -31.23 11.71 36.97
CA PRO A 234 -31.75 11.10 38.17
C PRO A 234 -32.08 9.63 37.95
N THR A 235 -31.69 8.83 38.93
CA THR A 235 -31.87 7.38 39.04
C THR A 235 -33.25 6.93 38.54
N PRO A 236 -33.34 6.15 37.44
CA PRO A 236 -34.46 5.26 37.25
C PRO A 236 -34.35 4.14 38.28
N THR A 237 -35.42 3.94 39.03
CA THR A 237 -35.56 2.87 40.02
C THR A 237 -35.18 1.50 39.41
N PRO A 238 -34.30 0.71 40.06
CA PRO A 238 -33.67 -0.43 39.43
C PRO A 238 -34.63 -1.63 39.30
N THR A 239 -34.69 -2.20 38.10
CA THR A 239 -35.01 -3.62 37.91
C THR A 239 -33.71 -4.42 38.02
N ILE A 240 -33.63 -5.28 39.03
CA ILE A 240 -32.47 -6.11 39.35
C ILE A 240 -32.27 -7.17 38.26
N GLY A 241 -31.22 -7.01 37.46
CA GLY A 241 -30.59 -8.06 36.65
C GLY A 241 -29.07 -7.98 36.80
N PRO A 242 -28.32 -9.08 36.68
CA PRO A 242 -26.87 -9.05 36.74
C PRO A 242 -26.30 -8.27 35.54
N ASP A 243 -25.33 -7.41 35.78
CA ASP A 243 -24.63 -6.66 34.74
C ASP A 243 -23.73 -7.59 33.92
N THR A 244 -23.91 -7.56 32.60
CA THR A 244 -23.18 -8.39 31.63
C THR A 244 -22.44 -7.57 30.58
N THR A 245 -22.39 -6.25 30.71
CA THR A 245 -21.77 -5.37 29.73
C THR A 245 -20.31 -5.15 30.11
N ALA A 246 -19.37 -5.42 29.21
CA ALA A 246 -17.96 -5.18 29.48
C ALA A 246 -17.59 -3.70 29.28
N PRO A 247 -16.59 -3.18 30.02
CA PRO A 247 -16.06 -1.85 29.80
C PRO A 247 -15.51 -1.66 28.38
N THR A 248 -15.68 -0.46 27.83
CA THR A 248 -15.15 -0.07 26.51
C THR A 248 -14.34 1.21 26.62
N VAL A 249 -13.47 1.47 25.64
CA VAL A 249 -12.72 2.73 25.55
C VAL A 249 -13.60 3.79 24.88
N VAL A 250 -13.82 4.90 25.58
CA VAL A 250 -14.58 6.07 25.12
C VAL A 250 -13.69 7.08 24.41
N GLU A 251 -12.45 7.22 24.88
CA GLU A 251 -11.50 8.21 24.37
C GLU A 251 -10.05 7.85 24.69
N VAL A 252 -9.13 8.26 23.82
CA VAL A 252 -7.68 8.15 24.03
C VAL A 252 -6.97 9.46 23.69
N SER A 253 -5.92 9.79 24.44
CA SER A 253 -4.98 10.87 24.16
C SER A 253 -3.55 10.32 24.23
N PRO A 254 -2.64 10.61 23.27
CA PRO A 254 -2.90 11.26 21.99
C PRO A 254 -3.99 10.55 21.21
N ALA A 255 -4.78 11.32 20.47
CA ALA A 255 -5.83 10.76 19.63
C ALA A 255 -5.23 9.80 18.59
N SER A 256 -6.03 8.84 18.14
CA SER A 256 -5.60 7.96 17.05
C SER A 256 -5.18 8.78 15.84
N GLU A 257 -4.00 8.44 15.31
CA GLU A 257 -3.33 9.06 14.16
C GLU A 257 -2.84 10.51 14.37
N ALA A 258 -2.80 11.00 15.62
CA ALA A 258 -2.27 12.32 15.93
C ALA A 258 -0.79 12.46 15.49
N GLN A 259 -0.42 13.62 14.93
CA GLN A 259 0.94 13.96 14.51
C GLN A 259 1.49 15.12 15.35
N GLY A 260 2.81 15.32 15.32
CA GLY A 260 3.46 16.40 16.06
C GLY A 260 3.29 16.31 17.58
N VAL A 261 3.00 15.11 18.09
CA VAL A 261 2.76 14.88 19.51
C VAL A 261 4.03 15.25 20.30
N PRO A 262 3.96 16.12 21.32
CA PRO A 262 5.13 16.50 22.09
C PRO A 262 5.87 15.29 22.69
N LEU A 263 7.19 15.31 22.65
CA LEU A 263 8.03 14.21 23.13
C LEU A 263 7.86 13.87 24.62
N ASN A 264 7.33 14.78 25.42
CA ASN A 264 7.04 14.58 26.84
C ASN A 264 5.57 14.22 27.13
N THR A 265 4.82 13.75 26.12
CA THR A 265 3.38 13.48 26.25
C THR A 265 3.08 12.26 27.12
N GLN A 266 2.06 12.39 27.97
CA GLN A 266 1.44 11.29 28.70
C GLN A 266 0.25 10.74 27.89
N LEU A 267 0.00 9.44 27.99
CA LEU A 267 -1.14 8.81 27.36
C LEU A 267 -2.32 8.75 28.34
N THR A 268 -3.54 9.02 27.89
CA THR A 268 -4.75 8.80 28.69
C THR A 268 -5.74 7.92 27.93
N VAL A 269 -6.43 7.05 28.67
CA VAL A 269 -7.53 6.20 28.18
C VAL A 269 -8.73 6.44 29.08
N THR A 270 -9.87 6.80 28.50
CA THR A 270 -11.14 6.97 29.22
C THR A 270 -12.03 5.77 28.94
N PHE A 271 -12.58 5.14 29.99
CA PHE A 271 -13.47 3.99 29.89
C PHE A 271 -14.94 4.37 30.04
N SER A 272 -15.83 3.52 29.54
CA SER A 272 -17.30 3.70 29.60
C SER A 272 -17.87 3.59 31.01
N GLU A 273 -17.12 3.03 31.94
CA GLU A 273 -17.50 2.78 33.33
C GLU A 273 -16.25 2.62 34.22
N PRO A 274 -16.38 2.62 35.56
CA PRO A 274 -15.25 2.38 36.47
C PRO A 274 -14.63 0.99 36.29
N VAL A 275 -13.30 0.93 36.13
CA VAL A 275 -12.57 -0.32 35.89
C VAL A 275 -11.42 -0.62 36.87
N THR A 276 -11.07 -1.90 36.99
CA THR A 276 -9.84 -2.40 37.65
C THR A 276 -8.97 -3.20 36.67
N ASP A 277 -7.72 -3.46 37.03
CA ASP A 277 -6.77 -4.32 36.29
C ASP A 277 -6.35 -3.86 34.87
N ALA A 278 -6.70 -2.64 34.46
CA ALA A 278 -6.30 -2.08 33.16
C ALA A 278 -4.77 -2.00 33.02
N GLN A 279 -4.26 -2.51 31.90
CA GLN A 279 -2.85 -2.48 31.52
C GLN A 279 -2.68 -1.73 30.20
N LEU A 280 -1.63 -0.94 30.08
CA LEU A 280 -1.30 -0.19 28.86
C LEU A 280 0.12 -0.52 28.39
N SER A 281 0.25 -0.85 27.11
CA SER A 281 1.53 -1.07 26.42
C SER A 281 1.75 0.03 25.37
N LEU A 282 3.00 0.47 25.23
CA LEU A 282 3.41 1.47 24.26
C LEU A 282 4.63 0.96 23.49
N ILE A 283 4.53 0.89 22.17
CA ILE A 283 5.55 0.38 21.27
C ILE A 283 6.02 1.50 20.36
N ASP A 284 7.34 1.69 20.24
CA ASP A 284 7.95 2.43 19.14
C ASP A 284 7.96 1.52 17.90
N TYR A 285 7.25 1.92 16.85
CA TYR A 285 7.04 1.14 15.63
C TYR A 285 8.30 0.98 14.79
N PHE A 286 9.19 1.99 14.79
CA PHE A 286 10.40 1.95 13.97
C PHE A 286 11.56 1.25 14.68
N ASP A 287 11.61 1.35 16.01
CA ASP A 287 12.60 0.65 16.82
C ASP A 287 12.11 -0.73 17.31
N GLU A 288 10.85 -1.09 17.02
CA GLU A 288 10.17 -2.33 17.44
C GLU A 288 10.31 -2.60 18.95
N ALA A 289 10.39 -1.53 19.75
CA ALA A 289 10.72 -1.58 21.17
C ALA A 289 9.52 -1.21 22.04
N ASN A 290 9.25 -2.00 23.10
CA ASN A 290 8.30 -1.63 24.15
C ASN A 290 8.91 -0.54 25.05
N LEU A 291 8.21 0.59 25.19
CA LEU A 291 8.59 1.66 26.10
C LEU A 291 8.01 1.40 27.49
N ALA A 292 8.88 1.30 28.49
CA ALA A 292 8.47 1.18 29.88
C ALA A 292 7.89 2.49 30.40
N GLY A 293 6.84 2.40 31.21
CA GLY A 293 6.18 3.52 31.86
C GLY A 293 5.38 3.09 33.08
N SER A 294 4.73 4.05 33.72
CA SER A 294 3.84 3.82 34.87
C SER A 294 2.41 4.17 34.51
N ALA A 295 1.45 3.34 34.92
CA ALA A 295 0.03 3.55 34.68
C ALA A 295 -0.71 3.82 36.00
N VAL A 296 -1.52 4.87 36.05
CA VAL A 296 -2.25 5.30 37.26
C VAL A 296 -3.71 5.56 36.91
N MET A 297 -4.62 4.98 37.69
CA MET A 297 -6.06 5.21 37.57
C MET A 297 -6.49 6.50 38.29
N SER A 298 -7.48 7.19 37.73
CA SER A 298 -8.16 8.31 38.38
C SER A 298 -8.94 7.86 39.62
N SER A 299 -9.29 8.80 40.51
CA SER A 299 -10.00 8.51 41.77
C SER A 299 -11.39 7.89 41.59
N ASN A 300 -12.02 8.09 40.44
CA ASN A 300 -13.29 7.48 40.05
C ASN A 300 -13.14 6.23 39.17
N ASN A 301 -11.90 5.76 38.94
CA ASN A 301 -11.57 4.57 38.15
C ASN A 301 -12.03 4.58 36.68
N THR A 302 -12.30 5.74 36.07
CA THR A 302 -12.73 5.81 34.65
C THR A 302 -11.63 6.29 33.69
N VAL A 303 -10.48 6.77 34.19
CA VAL A 303 -9.38 7.24 33.33
C VAL A 303 -8.07 6.60 33.77
N LEU A 304 -7.37 5.93 32.83
CA LEU A 304 -6.02 5.42 33.00
C LEU A 304 -5.03 6.41 32.36
N THR A 305 -4.08 6.91 33.14
CA THR A 305 -2.98 7.74 32.65
C THR A 305 -1.69 6.94 32.66
N PHE A 306 -1.03 6.83 31.50
CA PHE A 306 0.27 6.19 31.33
C PHE A 306 1.36 7.23 31.06
N THR A 307 2.40 7.19 31.88
CA THR A 307 3.56 8.08 31.82
C THR A 307 4.80 7.28 31.43
N PRO A 308 5.34 7.47 30.21
CA PRO A 308 6.61 6.88 29.81
C PRO A 308 7.75 7.24 30.78
N ASN A 309 8.65 6.29 31.08
CA ASN A 309 9.77 6.52 32.02
C ASN A 309 10.85 7.46 31.44
N ALA A 310 10.87 7.61 30.12
CA ALA A 310 11.73 8.52 29.39
C ALA A 310 10.88 9.30 28.38
N SER A 311 11.33 10.49 27.98
CA SER A 311 10.71 11.22 26.87
C SER A 311 10.67 10.33 25.63
N LEU A 312 9.57 10.44 24.87
CA LEU A 312 9.43 9.84 23.56
C LEU A 312 10.47 10.42 22.60
N GLU A 313 10.89 9.64 21.62
CA GLU A 313 11.74 10.08 20.51
C GLU A 313 10.88 10.49 19.31
N ASP A 314 11.47 11.14 18.30
CA ASP A 314 10.79 11.41 17.01
C ASP A 314 10.52 10.08 16.28
N SER A 315 9.34 9.49 16.51
CA SER A 315 8.97 8.17 16.01
C SER A 315 7.44 8.03 15.85
N MET A 316 7.01 6.87 15.36
CA MET A 316 5.62 6.44 15.35
C MET A 316 5.40 5.44 16.49
N PHE A 317 4.34 5.63 17.26
CA PHE A 317 4.02 4.84 18.44
C PHE A 317 2.69 4.12 18.27
N LEU A 318 2.63 2.86 18.73
CA LEU A 318 1.41 2.06 18.84
C LEU A 318 1.13 1.80 20.32
N ALA A 319 -0.03 2.24 20.80
CA ALA A 319 -0.50 2.02 22.16
C ALA A 319 -1.63 0.99 22.18
N GLU A 320 -1.68 0.15 23.21
CA GLU A 320 -2.79 -0.77 23.44
C GLU A 320 -3.16 -0.80 24.92
N VAL A 321 -4.46 -0.79 25.20
CA VAL A 321 -5.01 -0.95 26.54
C VAL A 321 -5.84 -2.24 26.61
N SER A 322 -5.62 -3.02 27.66
CA SER A 322 -6.27 -4.33 27.85
C SER A 322 -6.47 -4.68 29.31
N GLY A 323 -7.22 -5.75 29.58
CA GLY A 323 -7.35 -6.34 30.91
C GLY A 323 -8.29 -5.62 31.88
N ALA A 324 -8.84 -4.45 31.51
CA ALA A 324 -9.76 -3.71 32.35
C ALA A 324 -11.05 -4.50 32.66
N ARG A 325 -11.51 -4.49 33.91
CA ARG A 325 -12.72 -5.19 34.39
C ARG A 325 -13.64 -4.27 35.15
N ASP A 326 -14.95 -4.44 34.99
CA ASP A 326 -15.96 -3.75 35.79
C ASP A 326 -16.13 -4.38 37.19
N ALA A 327 -17.05 -3.81 37.98
CA ALA A 327 -17.42 -4.33 39.31
C ALA A 327 -18.18 -5.68 39.26
N ALA A 328 -18.76 -6.04 38.11
CA ALA A 328 -19.46 -7.30 37.89
C ALA A 328 -18.53 -8.44 37.42
N GLY A 329 -17.28 -8.12 37.08
CA GLY A 329 -16.24 -9.04 36.62
C GLY A 329 -16.13 -9.19 35.10
N ASN A 330 -16.87 -8.39 34.31
CA ASN A 330 -16.78 -8.41 32.85
C ASN A 330 -15.49 -7.73 32.39
N THR A 331 -14.72 -8.38 31.51
CA THR A 331 -13.44 -7.86 31.00
C THR A 331 -13.63 -7.17 29.66
N MET A 332 -12.99 -6.02 29.46
CA MET A 332 -12.90 -5.34 28.17
C MET A 332 -12.24 -6.22 27.08
N GLU A 333 -12.60 -5.98 25.83
CA GLU A 333 -11.77 -6.38 24.69
C GLU A 333 -10.59 -5.40 24.53
N PRO A 334 -9.37 -5.86 24.16
CA PRO A 334 -8.23 -4.99 23.95
C PRO A 334 -8.50 -3.90 22.89
N TYR A 335 -7.96 -2.70 23.11
CA TYR A 335 -8.14 -1.55 22.24
C TYR A 335 -6.78 -0.93 21.90
N SER A 336 -6.43 -0.84 20.61
CA SER A 336 -5.14 -0.35 20.13
C SER A 336 -5.28 0.86 19.21
N TRP A 337 -4.35 1.81 19.30
CA TRP A 337 -4.32 3.03 18.47
C TRP A 337 -2.88 3.54 18.27
N GLY A 338 -2.63 4.30 17.20
CA GLY A 338 -1.29 4.82 16.89
C GLY A 338 -1.20 6.35 16.90
N PHE A 339 -0.01 6.93 17.08
CA PHE A 339 0.27 8.37 16.96
C PHE A 339 1.75 8.63 16.61
N MET A 340 2.11 9.85 16.21
CA MET A 340 3.46 10.25 15.81
C MET A 340 3.92 11.50 16.57
N THR A 341 5.17 11.50 17.00
CA THR A 341 5.77 12.65 17.72
C THR A 341 6.43 13.67 16.80
N PHE A 342 6.64 13.31 15.54
CA PHE A 342 7.09 14.22 14.50
C PHE A 342 5.95 14.65 13.58
N GLU A 343 6.08 15.85 13.01
CA GLU A 343 5.26 16.37 11.92
C GLU A 343 5.88 15.88 10.60
N TRP A 344 5.18 14.99 9.88
CA TRP A 344 5.66 14.37 8.63
C TRP A 344 6.13 15.42 7.59
N ALA A 345 5.43 16.57 7.50
CA ALA A 345 5.77 17.67 6.61
C ALA A 345 7.07 18.42 6.99
N SER A 346 7.36 18.56 8.29
CA SER A 346 8.53 19.30 8.79
C SER A 346 9.85 18.56 8.60
N ALA A 347 9.80 17.22 8.52
CA ALA A 347 10.96 16.37 8.24
C ALA A 347 11.45 16.47 6.78
N GLN A 348 10.58 16.90 5.85
CA GLN A 348 10.93 17.11 4.45
C GLN A 348 11.34 18.56 4.14
N ALA A 349 10.72 19.57 4.79
CA ALA A 349 11.05 20.98 4.60
C ALA A 349 12.49 21.34 4.99
N LYS A 350 13.06 20.70 6.03
CA LYS A 350 14.48 20.86 6.41
C LYS A 350 15.48 20.30 5.38
N SER A 351 15.03 19.57 4.36
CA SER A 351 15.89 19.10 3.26
C SER A 351 15.95 20.07 2.08
N ARG A 352 14.97 20.98 1.93
CA ARG A 352 14.88 21.91 0.79
C ARG A 352 15.52 23.29 1.05
N SER A 353 15.96 23.63 2.27
CA SER A 353 16.45 24.98 2.61
C SER A 353 17.96 25.16 2.84
N THR A 354 18.83 24.17 2.56
CA THR A 354 20.29 24.30 2.81
C THR A 354 21.15 24.23 1.54
N GLN A 355 20.70 24.93 0.49
CA GLN A 355 21.62 25.40 -0.55
C GLN A 355 22.41 26.60 -0.01
N GLY A 356 23.39 26.34 0.85
CA GLY A 356 24.17 27.42 1.46
C GLY A 356 25.20 27.12 2.55
N LYS A 357 25.74 25.90 2.73
CA LYS A 357 26.97 25.69 3.54
C LYS A 357 27.78 24.50 3.02
N ALA A 358 28.90 24.74 2.35
CA ALA A 358 29.72 23.70 1.73
C ALA A 358 30.65 22.91 2.69
N ASN A 359 30.69 23.23 3.99
CA ASN A 359 31.70 22.68 4.93
C ASN A 359 31.13 22.03 6.23
N ALA A 360 29.87 21.61 6.28
CA ALA A 360 29.38 20.89 7.48
C ALA A 360 30.00 19.48 7.55
N GLU A 361 30.56 19.11 8.70
CA GLU A 361 31.13 17.76 8.93
C GLU A 361 30.00 16.76 9.25
N PRO A 362 30.10 15.50 8.78
CA PRO A 362 29.22 14.44 9.28
C PRO A 362 29.57 14.12 10.74
N ALA A 363 28.69 13.41 11.44
CA ALA A 363 28.85 13.00 12.83
C ALA A 363 28.53 11.52 13.02
N ILE A 364 29.20 10.91 14.00
CA ILE A 364 28.81 9.59 14.52
C ILE A 364 28.04 9.80 15.83
N GLY A 365 26.81 9.29 15.85
CA GLY A 365 25.95 9.25 17.01
C GLY A 365 26.17 7.98 17.82
N LYS A 366 25.13 7.15 17.93
CA LYS A 366 25.13 5.93 18.77
C LYS A 366 26.02 4.83 18.18
N LEU A 367 26.85 4.21 19.02
CA LEU A 367 27.64 3.01 18.72
C LEU A 367 27.09 1.80 19.48
N TRP A 368 27.04 0.63 18.84
CA TRP A 368 26.77 -0.65 19.50
C TRP A 368 27.29 -1.83 18.67
N ALA A 369 27.29 -3.03 19.25
CA ALA A 369 27.54 -4.27 18.52
C ALA A 369 26.24 -5.09 18.45
N HIS A 370 26.02 -5.78 17.33
CA HIS A 370 24.81 -6.59 17.10
C HIS A 370 24.59 -7.62 18.22
N GLY A 371 23.39 -7.62 18.80
CA GLY A 371 23.01 -8.48 19.92
C GLY A 371 23.22 -7.90 21.33
N LEU A 372 23.57 -6.61 21.46
CA LEU A 372 23.73 -5.91 22.75
C LEU A 372 22.93 -4.59 22.77
N THR A 373 22.26 -4.30 23.89
CA THR A 373 21.57 -3.02 24.16
C THR A 373 22.54 -1.94 24.65
N ALA A 374 22.19 -0.67 24.44
CA ALA A 374 23.04 0.47 24.78
C ALA A 374 23.08 0.76 26.29
N GLY A 375 24.26 1.12 26.81
CA GLY A 375 24.44 1.64 28.17
C GLY A 375 25.39 0.85 29.08
N ASP A 376 25.84 -0.34 28.67
CA ASP A 376 26.75 -1.12 29.51
C ASP A 376 28.21 -0.79 29.23
N GLU A 377 28.89 -0.26 30.26
CA GLU A 377 30.35 -0.09 30.32
C GLU A 377 31.14 -1.43 30.22
N ASN A 378 30.43 -2.55 29.98
CA ASN A 378 30.96 -3.91 29.90
C ASN A 378 30.27 -4.73 28.79
N ALA A 379 30.14 -4.20 27.58
CA ALA A 379 29.62 -4.95 26.42
C ALA A 379 30.38 -6.28 26.24
N VAL A 380 29.69 -7.43 26.30
CA VAL A 380 30.28 -8.76 26.11
C VAL A 380 29.76 -9.40 24.83
N SER A 381 30.59 -9.52 23.80
CA SER A 381 30.28 -10.31 22.62
C SER A 381 30.44 -11.80 22.91
N SER A 382 29.43 -12.59 22.57
CA SER A 382 29.46 -14.06 22.60
C SER A 382 30.21 -14.68 21.41
N THR A 383 30.64 -13.85 20.44
CA THR A 383 31.34 -14.25 19.22
C THR A 383 32.63 -13.46 18.99
N THR A 384 33.59 -14.07 18.28
CA THR A 384 34.84 -13.41 17.83
C THR A 384 34.66 -12.60 16.54
N THR A 385 33.48 -12.61 15.91
CA THR A 385 33.17 -11.85 14.68
C THR A 385 31.94 -10.93 14.83
N PRO A 386 31.91 -10.03 15.83
CA PRO A 386 30.77 -9.16 16.07
C PRO A 386 30.57 -8.17 14.92
N HIS A 387 29.31 -7.79 14.68
CA HIS A 387 28.98 -6.67 13.80
C HIS A 387 29.02 -5.37 14.60
N LEU A 388 29.89 -4.45 14.22
CA LEU A 388 29.99 -3.12 14.81
C LEU A 388 29.07 -2.17 14.04
N MET A 389 28.31 -1.38 14.78
CA MET A 389 27.24 -0.56 14.25
C MET A 389 27.41 0.88 14.75
N ALA A 390 27.31 1.85 13.85
CA ALA A 390 27.38 3.26 14.20
C ALA A 390 26.33 4.06 13.41
N LYS A 391 25.49 4.82 14.12
CA LYS A 391 24.48 5.69 13.52
C LYS A 391 25.15 6.95 12.99
N VAL A 392 24.94 7.25 11.71
CA VAL A 392 25.52 8.41 11.03
C VAL A 392 24.52 9.54 11.02
N SER A 393 25.00 10.77 11.24
CA SER A 393 24.22 11.97 10.99
C SER A 393 25.06 12.95 10.18
N ASP A 394 24.65 13.25 8.95
CA ASP A 394 25.21 14.35 8.16
C ASP A 394 24.17 15.48 8.10
N PRO A 395 24.48 16.69 8.61
CA PRO A 395 23.58 17.84 8.55
C PRO A 395 23.12 18.23 7.13
N LEU A 396 23.88 17.83 6.10
CA LEU A 396 23.57 18.03 4.68
C LEU A 396 22.95 16.78 4.02
N ARG A 397 22.62 15.76 4.80
CA ARG A 397 22.03 14.48 4.37
C ARG A 397 22.82 13.72 3.29
N ARG A 398 24.12 13.97 3.18
CA ARG A 398 24.98 13.28 2.22
C ARG A 398 25.24 11.84 2.67
N HIS A 399 25.44 10.95 1.71
CA HIS A 399 25.81 9.57 1.99
C HIS A 399 27.27 9.54 2.45
N SER A 400 27.49 9.16 3.70
CA SER A 400 28.83 9.10 4.30
C SER A 400 29.40 7.68 4.25
N ALA A 401 30.72 7.56 4.26
CA ALA A 401 31.41 6.33 4.61
C ALA A 401 31.62 6.28 6.12
N VAL A 402 31.44 5.12 6.73
CA VAL A 402 31.68 4.91 8.16
C VAL A 402 32.89 4.02 8.34
N GLU A 403 33.89 4.55 9.02
CA GLU A 403 35.13 3.85 9.33
C GLU A 403 35.09 3.35 10.78
N PHE A 404 35.46 2.09 10.98
CA PHE A 404 35.56 1.44 12.28
C PHE A 404 37.02 1.08 12.60
N GLN A 405 37.40 1.18 13.87
CA GLN A 405 38.67 0.70 14.39
C GLN A 405 38.45 -0.14 15.64
N VAL A 406 39.19 -1.24 15.75
CA VAL A 406 39.25 -2.11 16.92
C VAL A 406 40.72 -2.22 17.36
N ALA A 407 41.00 -2.08 18.64
CA ALA A 407 42.33 -2.08 19.22
C ALA A 407 42.38 -2.88 20.53
N HIS A 408 43.58 -3.21 21.00
CA HIS A 408 43.77 -3.84 22.29
C HIS A 408 43.32 -2.93 23.45
N ASP A 409 42.79 -3.54 24.53
CA ASP A 409 42.48 -2.85 25.78
C ASP A 409 43.79 -2.34 26.42
N PRO A 410 43.93 -1.02 26.65
CA PRO A 410 45.15 -0.42 27.19
C PRO A 410 45.47 -0.85 28.62
N LYS A 411 44.51 -1.46 29.35
CA LYS A 411 44.71 -2.00 30.71
C LYS A 411 45.44 -3.35 30.71
N VAL A 412 45.69 -3.95 29.54
CA VAL A 412 46.43 -5.21 29.38
C VAL A 412 47.87 -4.92 28.90
N THR A 413 48.83 -5.00 29.82
CA THR A 413 50.24 -4.53 29.69
C THR A 413 51.16 -5.31 28.73
N SER A 414 50.66 -5.89 27.64
CA SER A 414 51.54 -6.63 26.70
C SER A 414 51.24 -6.53 25.21
N LYS A 415 50.23 -5.75 24.76
CA LYS A 415 50.03 -5.44 23.33
C LYS A 415 49.41 -4.06 23.16
N GLU A 416 50.17 -3.12 22.63
CA GLU A 416 49.65 -1.82 22.15
C GLU A 416 49.48 -1.88 20.63
N GLY A 417 48.32 -1.43 20.12
CA GLY A 417 48.09 -1.31 18.68
C GLY A 417 46.67 -1.67 18.21
N LEU A 418 46.40 -1.32 16.95
CA LEU A 418 45.13 -1.60 16.25
C LEU A 418 45.07 -3.09 15.85
N ILE A 419 43.96 -3.75 16.16
CA ILE A 419 43.68 -5.15 15.81
C ILE A 419 43.09 -5.23 14.39
N TRP A 420 42.16 -4.33 14.08
CA TRP A 420 41.47 -4.29 12.79
C TRP A 420 40.81 -2.94 12.54
N SER A 421 40.68 -2.56 11.28
CA SER A 421 39.88 -1.43 10.83
C SER A 421 39.17 -1.77 9.53
N GLY A 422 38.02 -1.18 9.30
CA GLY A 422 37.26 -1.36 8.06
C GLY A 422 36.26 -0.25 7.82
N THR A 423 35.76 -0.15 6.59
CA THR A 423 34.88 0.93 6.16
C THR A 423 33.65 0.38 5.45
N VAL A 424 32.48 0.96 5.72
CA VAL A 424 31.25 0.75 4.97
C VAL A 424 30.85 2.05 4.28
N ALA A 425 30.70 2.04 2.96
CA ALA A 425 30.42 3.22 2.15
C ALA A 425 28.91 3.39 1.89
N GLY A 426 28.50 4.62 1.54
CA GLY A 426 27.16 4.90 1.05
C GLY A 426 26.07 4.94 2.12
N VAL A 427 26.43 5.11 3.38
CA VAL A 427 25.50 5.12 4.52
C VAL A 427 24.77 6.45 4.55
N SER A 428 23.45 6.41 4.41
CA SER A 428 22.59 7.59 4.47
C SER A 428 22.60 8.22 5.87
N SER A 429 22.47 9.55 5.94
CA SER A 429 22.28 10.24 7.21
C SER A 429 21.01 9.75 7.91
N GLY A 430 21.10 9.49 9.21
CA GLY A 430 20.05 8.87 10.02
C GLY A 430 20.09 7.34 10.01
N SER A 431 20.83 6.72 9.09
CA SER A 431 20.98 5.26 9.00
C SER A 431 22.23 4.75 9.72
N THR A 432 22.35 3.42 9.81
CA THR A 432 23.42 2.76 10.55
C THR A 432 24.44 2.15 9.62
N GLY A 433 25.69 2.59 9.73
CA GLY A 433 26.82 1.88 9.13
C GLY A 433 27.06 0.61 9.95
N THR A 434 27.06 -0.55 9.30
CA THR A 434 27.27 -1.84 9.96
C THR A 434 28.43 -2.56 9.29
N LEU A 435 29.39 -3.04 10.08
CA LEU A 435 30.53 -3.79 9.56
C LEU A 435 30.94 -4.92 10.50
N GLN A 436 31.07 -6.13 9.96
CA GLN A 436 31.49 -7.30 10.72
C GLN A 436 33.01 -7.33 10.90
N VAL A 437 33.46 -7.59 12.15
CA VAL A 437 34.87 -7.87 12.41
C VAL A 437 35.20 -9.25 11.81
N PRO A 438 36.22 -9.36 10.92
CA PRO A 438 36.54 -10.61 10.25
C PRO A 438 36.98 -11.73 11.20
N GLU A 439 36.76 -12.96 10.78
CA GLU A 439 37.20 -14.16 11.49
C GLU A 439 38.72 -14.14 11.75
N GLY A 440 39.11 -14.64 12.92
CA GLY A 440 40.52 -14.70 13.34
C GLY A 440 41.11 -13.38 13.88
N LYS A 441 40.34 -12.29 13.92
CA LYS A 441 40.81 -11.00 14.48
C LYS A 441 40.62 -10.87 15.98
N LEU A 442 39.54 -11.43 16.55
CA LEU A 442 39.28 -11.43 17.99
C LEU A 442 39.42 -12.83 18.57
N VAL A 443 39.73 -12.89 19.88
CA VAL A 443 39.99 -14.16 20.59
C VAL A 443 39.11 -14.23 21.83
N ASN A 444 38.52 -15.39 22.08
CA ASN A 444 37.69 -15.66 23.25
C ASN A 444 38.41 -15.31 24.57
N GLY A 445 37.66 -14.74 25.50
CA GLY A 445 38.15 -14.33 26.82
C GLY A 445 39.00 -13.06 26.86
N ARG A 446 39.09 -12.31 25.75
CA ARG A 446 39.89 -11.08 25.70
C ARG A 446 39.01 -9.83 25.67
N LYS A 447 39.51 -8.76 26.29
CA LYS A 447 38.96 -7.41 26.17
C LYS A 447 39.66 -6.65 25.05
N VAL A 448 38.87 -5.94 24.26
CA VAL A 448 39.29 -5.03 23.19
C VAL A 448 38.51 -3.72 23.34
N ARG A 449 38.92 -2.70 22.59
CA ARG A 449 38.16 -1.45 22.46
C ARG A 449 37.94 -1.10 21.01
N TRP A 450 36.88 -0.38 20.69
CA TRP A 450 36.56 0.00 19.32
C TRP A 450 35.93 1.39 19.21
N ARG A 451 35.95 1.98 18.02
CA ARG A 451 35.39 3.31 17.75
C ARG A 451 35.02 3.47 16.28
N ALA A 452 34.25 4.51 15.95
CA ALA A 452 33.83 4.82 14.59
C ALA A 452 33.95 6.31 14.24
N ARG A 453 34.04 6.64 12.95
CA ARG A 453 33.90 8.00 12.41
C ARG A 453 33.19 8.00 11.06
N ALA A 454 32.59 9.12 10.66
CA ALA A 454 31.96 9.29 9.36
C ALA A 454 32.81 10.19 8.45
N THR A 455 32.87 9.88 7.15
CA THR A 455 33.61 10.66 6.16
C THR A 455 32.78 10.87 4.89
N VAL A 456 32.85 12.06 4.30
CA VAL A 456 32.10 12.39 3.08
C VAL A 456 32.75 13.56 2.35
N GLY A 457 32.97 13.42 1.04
CA GLY A 457 33.48 14.51 0.20
C GLY A 457 34.82 15.12 0.66
N GLY A 458 35.68 14.34 1.32
CA GLY A 458 36.98 14.81 1.84
C GLY A 458 36.94 15.43 3.24
N VAL A 459 35.76 15.56 3.84
CA VAL A 459 35.57 16.04 5.22
C VAL A 459 35.29 14.84 6.12
N SER A 460 35.95 14.78 7.29
CA SER A 460 35.83 13.66 8.24
C SER A 460 35.36 14.15 9.60
N SER A 461 34.42 13.43 10.22
CA SER A 461 34.07 13.65 11.62
C SER A 461 35.27 13.36 12.52
N GLN A 462 35.23 13.91 13.74
CA GLN A 462 36.06 13.38 14.82
C GLN A 462 35.76 11.89 15.04
N TRP A 463 36.76 11.13 15.47
CA TRP A 463 36.54 9.77 15.95
C TRP A 463 35.69 9.81 17.21
N SER A 464 34.76 8.87 17.35
CA SER A 464 34.10 8.64 18.63
C SER A 464 35.12 8.29 19.72
N ASP A 465 34.71 8.47 20.97
CA ASP A 465 35.41 7.86 22.09
C ASP A 465 35.50 6.34 21.91
N TRP A 466 36.55 5.76 22.49
CA TRP A 466 36.74 4.31 22.49
C TRP A 466 35.69 3.63 23.38
N GLN A 467 35.06 2.61 22.84
CA GLN A 467 34.08 1.74 23.51
C GLN A 467 34.76 0.42 23.89
N ASP A 468 34.60 -0.04 25.13
CA ASP A 468 35.14 -1.32 25.57
C ASP A 468 34.25 -2.49 25.11
N LEU A 469 34.87 -3.63 24.75
CA LEU A 469 34.20 -4.84 24.30
C LEU A 469 34.94 -6.09 24.79
N ALA A 470 34.31 -6.92 25.61
CA ALA A 470 34.84 -8.21 26.04
C ALA A 470 34.34 -9.35 25.16
N ILE A 471 35.17 -10.35 24.87
CA ILE A 471 34.77 -11.57 24.15
C ILE A 471 34.62 -12.69 25.17
N ALA A 472 33.45 -13.33 25.26
CA ALA A 472 33.19 -14.38 26.24
C ALA A 472 34.13 -15.60 26.08
N GLN A 473 34.55 -16.23 27.18
CA GLN A 473 35.22 -17.54 27.12
C GLN A 473 34.17 -18.63 26.95
N GLY A 474 34.17 -19.31 25.80
CA GLY A 474 33.23 -20.39 25.54
C GLY A 474 33.32 -21.51 26.58
N ALA A 475 32.18 -21.87 27.19
CA ALA A 475 32.04 -23.08 27.99
C ALA A 475 30.81 -23.89 27.55
N LYS A 476 31.14 -25.03 26.93
CA LYS A 476 30.50 -26.37 26.89
C LYS A 476 28.96 -26.49 26.85
N THR A 477 28.52 -27.15 25.78
CA THR A 477 27.24 -27.82 25.58
C THR A 477 26.77 -28.64 26.79
N ARG A 478 25.56 -28.36 27.28
CA ARG A 478 24.64 -29.34 27.91
C ARG A 478 23.17 -28.90 27.72
N THR A 479 22.32 -29.88 27.48
CA THR A 479 20.97 -29.83 26.88
C THR A 479 19.82 -29.51 27.85
N VAL A 480 18.72 -29.01 27.26
CA VAL A 480 17.31 -28.82 27.71
C VAL A 480 17.04 -27.53 28.50
N GLY A 481 16.12 -26.63 28.13
CA GLY A 481 15.10 -26.64 27.07
C GLY A 481 14.77 -25.21 26.62
N SER A 482 14.58 -25.06 25.30
CA SER A 482 14.40 -23.78 24.61
C SER A 482 12.92 -23.52 24.34
N ASN A 483 12.34 -22.54 25.04
CA ASN A 483 11.12 -21.85 24.62
C ASN A 483 11.41 -20.35 24.50
N ALA A 484 12.03 -19.98 23.40
CA ALA A 484 11.92 -18.68 22.77
C ALA A 484 11.81 -18.98 21.26
N VAL A 485 10.65 -18.68 20.69
CA VAL A 485 10.32 -18.98 19.30
C VAL A 485 11.26 -18.18 18.40
N SER A 486 12.21 -18.88 17.81
CA SER A 486 13.11 -18.41 16.77
C SER A 486 12.32 -18.04 15.51
N ASP A 487 12.73 -16.97 14.82
CA ASP A 487 12.67 -16.90 13.35
C ASP A 487 13.04 -18.27 12.76
N PRO A 488 12.35 -18.79 11.72
CA PRO A 488 12.52 -18.19 10.39
C PRO A 488 11.36 -18.49 9.39
N PRO A 489 11.55 -18.22 8.09
CA PRO A 489 11.67 -19.40 7.24
C PRO A 489 12.92 -19.30 6.38
N GLY A 490 13.93 -20.11 6.74
CA GLY A 490 15.10 -20.44 5.94
C GLY A 490 16.00 -19.30 5.46
N SER A 491 17.29 -19.38 5.73
CA SER A 491 18.25 -18.69 4.86
C SER A 491 17.98 -19.06 3.39
N ALA A 492 18.30 -18.19 2.44
CA ALA A 492 18.15 -18.48 1.01
C ALA A 492 18.83 -19.81 0.61
N SER A 493 19.89 -20.21 1.31
CA SER A 493 20.57 -21.50 1.18
C SER A 493 19.73 -22.68 1.69
N TYR A 494 18.98 -22.51 2.78
CA TYR A 494 18.04 -23.50 3.30
C TYR A 494 16.84 -23.66 2.38
N LEU A 495 16.27 -22.57 1.86
CA LEU A 495 15.13 -22.65 0.93
C LEU A 495 15.52 -23.23 -0.45
N LYS A 496 16.79 -23.11 -0.85
CA LYS A 496 17.36 -23.77 -2.03
C LYS A 496 17.51 -25.28 -1.92
N SER A 497 17.44 -25.89 -0.74
CA SER A 497 17.46 -27.36 -0.63
C SER A 497 16.06 -27.99 -0.73
N ILE A 498 14.99 -27.18 -0.83
CA ILE A 498 13.63 -27.60 -0.43
C ILE A 498 12.76 -28.19 -1.56
N LEU A 499 12.98 -27.77 -2.80
CA LEU A 499 12.26 -28.22 -4.00
C LEU A 499 13.21 -28.01 -5.18
N PRO A 500 13.11 -28.77 -6.29
CA PRO A 500 14.18 -28.82 -7.30
C PRO A 500 14.63 -27.43 -7.74
N THR A 501 15.74 -27.00 -7.17
CA THR A 501 16.39 -25.70 -7.34
C THR A 501 17.47 -25.76 -8.40
N THR A 502 17.43 -26.78 -9.25
CA THR A 502 18.47 -27.02 -10.24
C THR A 502 18.37 -26.12 -11.47
N MET A 503 17.30 -25.34 -11.61
CA MET A 503 17.16 -24.46 -12.77
C MET A 503 17.40 -23.02 -12.34
N GLU A 504 18.69 -22.72 -12.14
CA GLU A 504 19.23 -21.35 -12.17
C GLU A 504 18.88 -20.65 -13.51
N GLU A 505 18.42 -21.40 -14.52
CA GLU A 505 17.73 -20.92 -15.71
C GLU A 505 16.46 -21.74 -15.97
N ALA A 506 15.31 -21.10 -16.10
CA ALA A 506 14.04 -21.78 -16.38
C ALA A 506 14.07 -22.55 -17.73
N PRO A 507 13.36 -23.69 -17.84
CA PRO A 507 13.36 -24.49 -19.06
C PRO A 507 12.91 -23.68 -20.27
N GLN A 508 13.78 -23.53 -21.26
CA GLN A 508 13.44 -22.82 -22.49
C GLN A 508 12.69 -23.73 -23.47
N ALA A 509 11.84 -23.15 -24.30
CA ALA A 509 11.22 -23.85 -25.41
C ALA A 509 12.25 -24.11 -26.52
N SER A 510 12.32 -25.34 -26.97
CA SER A 510 13.07 -25.72 -28.16
C SER A 510 12.30 -25.35 -29.43
N TYR A 511 13.02 -25.22 -30.55
CA TYR A 511 12.40 -25.02 -31.86
C TYR A 511 11.36 -26.11 -32.17
N ASN A 512 11.66 -27.38 -31.87
CA ASN A 512 10.75 -28.50 -32.17
C ASN A 512 9.51 -28.47 -31.28
N GLU A 513 9.63 -28.17 -29.98
CA GLU A 513 8.47 -28.01 -29.09
C GLU A 513 7.54 -26.92 -29.63
N CYS A 514 8.11 -25.77 -29.99
CA CYS A 514 7.35 -24.67 -30.54
C CYS A 514 6.71 -24.97 -31.90
N LYS A 515 7.46 -25.60 -32.81
CA LYS A 515 6.96 -26.01 -34.14
C LYS A 515 5.82 -27.03 -34.00
N ASN A 516 5.95 -27.97 -33.07
CA ASN A 516 4.93 -28.98 -32.83
C ASN A 516 3.68 -28.38 -32.16
N ALA A 517 3.85 -27.45 -31.20
CA ALA A 517 2.74 -26.74 -30.57
C ALA A 517 2.00 -25.78 -31.52
N ALA A 518 2.72 -25.15 -32.46
CA ALA A 518 2.11 -24.30 -33.48
C ALA A 518 1.18 -25.08 -34.44
N SER A 519 1.29 -26.41 -34.50
CA SER A 519 0.43 -27.26 -35.33
C SER A 519 -0.97 -27.49 -34.75
N THR A 520 -1.24 -27.11 -33.49
CA THR A 520 -2.50 -27.45 -32.76
C THR A 520 -3.43 -26.28 -32.44
N LYS A 521 -3.30 -25.14 -33.14
CA LYS A 521 -4.23 -23.97 -33.18
C LYS A 521 -4.19 -23.00 -31.98
N THR A 522 -3.70 -21.77 -32.22
CA THR A 522 -4.38 -20.46 -31.99
C THR A 522 -3.46 -19.32 -32.46
N ARG A 523 -4.00 -18.12 -32.72
CA ARG A 523 -3.23 -16.89 -32.98
C ARG A 523 -2.42 -16.41 -31.76
N ALA A 524 -2.51 -17.09 -30.61
CA ALA A 524 -1.93 -16.64 -29.34
C ALA A 524 -0.49 -17.11 -29.09
N GLY A 525 0.05 -18.01 -29.93
CA GLY A 525 1.37 -18.63 -29.74
C GLY A 525 1.38 -19.75 -28.68
N TYR A 526 2.58 -20.21 -28.34
CA TYR A 526 2.86 -21.26 -27.36
C TYR A 526 3.68 -20.68 -26.20
N ILE A 527 3.12 -20.80 -24.99
CA ILE A 527 3.78 -20.45 -23.73
C ILE A 527 4.21 -21.77 -23.08
N LYS A 528 5.52 -22.00 -22.95
CA LYS A 528 6.03 -23.16 -22.19
C LYS A 528 5.97 -22.90 -20.68
N ASN A 529 6.32 -21.68 -20.31
CA ASN A 529 6.29 -21.13 -18.96
C ASN A 529 6.44 -19.61 -19.05
N ARG A 530 6.48 -18.94 -17.90
CA ARG A 530 6.64 -17.48 -17.81
C ARG A 530 8.00 -16.94 -18.33
N PHE A 531 8.93 -17.82 -18.72
CA PHE A 531 10.25 -17.45 -19.21
C PHE A 531 10.47 -17.80 -20.69
N SER A 532 9.49 -18.43 -21.35
CA SER A 532 9.66 -18.89 -22.72
C SER A 532 8.35 -18.90 -23.51
N TYR A 533 8.33 -18.10 -24.57
CA TYR A 533 7.21 -17.93 -25.48
C TYR A 533 7.65 -18.11 -26.93
N CYS A 534 6.79 -18.66 -27.79
CA CYS A 534 7.07 -18.69 -29.22
C CYS A 534 5.80 -18.67 -30.08
N ILE A 535 5.94 -18.18 -31.31
CA ILE A 535 4.85 -18.10 -32.28
C ILE A 535 5.36 -18.28 -33.70
N ASP A 536 4.48 -18.78 -34.56
CA ASP A 536 4.71 -19.02 -35.98
C ASP A 536 3.72 -18.22 -36.83
N LEU A 537 4.24 -17.21 -37.53
CA LEU A 537 3.45 -16.27 -38.33
C LEU A 537 3.63 -16.51 -39.83
N SER A 538 2.55 -16.34 -40.60
CA SER A 538 2.64 -16.36 -42.07
C SER A 538 2.97 -14.97 -42.63
N TRP A 539 3.76 -14.93 -43.70
CA TRP A 539 4.08 -13.68 -44.40
C TRP A 539 4.11 -13.82 -45.93
N TYR A 540 3.87 -12.72 -46.63
CA TYR A 540 4.09 -12.60 -48.07
C TYR A 540 4.50 -11.19 -48.51
N SER A 541 5.20 -11.14 -49.65
CA SER A 541 5.47 -9.93 -50.43
C SER A 541 5.15 -10.19 -51.89
N ARG A 542 4.44 -9.24 -52.53
CA ARG A 542 4.05 -9.31 -53.94
C ARG A 542 4.43 -8.02 -54.64
N GLN A 543 5.10 -8.12 -55.78
CA GLN A 543 5.50 -6.99 -56.61
C GLN A 543 4.59 -6.89 -57.84
N TYR A 544 4.14 -5.67 -58.15
CA TYR A 544 3.25 -5.37 -59.26
C TYR A 544 3.81 -4.28 -60.16
N VAL A 545 3.70 -4.48 -61.47
CA VAL A 545 3.88 -3.44 -62.50
C VAL A 545 2.51 -3.19 -63.12
N GLY A 546 1.94 -1.99 -62.88
CA GLY A 546 0.51 -1.77 -63.07
C GLY A 546 -0.32 -2.72 -62.19
N SER A 547 -1.26 -3.46 -62.79
CA SER A 547 -2.08 -4.49 -62.11
C SER A 547 -1.49 -5.90 -62.19
N THR A 548 -0.42 -6.11 -62.96
CA THR A 548 0.16 -7.44 -63.20
C THR A 548 1.14 -7.80 -62.09
N LYS A 549 0.93 -8.95 -61.43
CA LYS A 549 1.88 -9.50 -60.44
C LYS A 549 3.10 -10.04 -61.17
N VAL A 550 4.26 -9.41 -60.98
CA VAL A 550 5.53 -9.76 -61.64
C VAL A 550 6.49 -10.54 -60.74
N GLY A 551 6.19 -10.62 -59.44
CA GLY A 551 6.95 -11.42 -58.48
C GLY A 551 6.19 -11.66 -57.19
N GLU A 552 6.46 -12.80 -56.54
CA GLU A 552 5.89 -13.16 -55.25
C GLU A 552 6.90 -13.94 -54.42
N VAL A 553 6.94 -13.66 -53.13
CA VAL A 553 7.62 -14.49 -52.13
C VAL A 553 6.73 -14.61 -50.90
N ARG A 554 6.64 -15.81 -50.33
CA ARG A 554 5.88 -16.07 -49.10
C ARG A 554 6.50 -17.19 -48.27
N GLY A 555 6.18 -17.20 -46.99
CA GLY A 555 6.62 -18.27 -46.09
C GLY A 555 6.23 -18.04 -44.64
N ARG A 556 7.07 -18.57 -43.74
CA ARG A 556 6.86 -18.55 -42.28
C ARG A 556 7.91 -17.71 -41.58
N TYR A 557 7.49 -17.01 -40.54
CA TYR A 557 8.29 -16.22 -39.64
C TYR A 557 8.07 -16.78 -38.24
N PHE A 558 9.03 -17.57 -37.78
CA PHE A 558 8.99 -18.20 -36.49
C PHE A 558 9.90 -17.45 -35.52
N TYR A 559 9.39 -17.06 -34.35
CA TYR A 559 10.24 -16.46 -33.31
C TYR A 559 9.93 -17.01 -31.93
N LYS A 560 10.96 -16.94 -31.08
CA LYS A 560 10.93 -17.31 -29.67
C LYS A 560 11.49 -16.18 -28.82
N ILE A 561 10.83 -15.91 -27.71
CA ILE A 561 11.30 -15.06 -26.63
C ILE A 561 11.79 -15.96 -25.50
N SER A 562 13.02 -15.77 -25.05
CA SER A 562 13.61 -16.42 -23.88
C SER A 562 13.97 -15.35 -22.86
N THR A 563 13.52 -15.46 -21.61
CA THR A 563 13.93 -14.54 -20.54
C THR A 563 14.76 -15.26 -19.48
N HIS A 564 15.61 -14.51 -18.79
CA HIS A 564 16.49 -15.06 -17.76
C HIS A 564 16.00 -14.69 -16.36
N VAL A 565 16.12 -15.62 -15.43
CA VAL A 565 15.68 -15.44 -14.03
C VAL A 565 16.61 -14.54 -13.22
N ASN A 566 17.88 -14.42 -13.61
CA ASN A 566 18.95 -13.78 -12.84
C ASN A 566 19.74 -12.72 -13.63
N THR A 567 19.28 -12.38 -14.84
CA THR A 567 19.78 -11.24 -15.59
C THR A 567 18.60 -10.46 -16.16
N ARG A 568 18.72 -9.13 -16.23
CA ARG A 568 17.75 -8.27 -16.95
C ARG A 568 17.89 -8.36 -18.46
N GLU A 569 18.23 -9.54 -18.96
CA GLU A 569 18.37 -9.81 -20.38
C GLU A 569 17.26 -10.76 -20.84
N PHE A 570 16.89 -10.58 -22.10
CA PHE A 570 16.01 -11.51 -22.80
C PHE A 570 16.49 -11.64 -24.24
N GLU A 571 16.21 -12.79 -24.84
CA GLU A 571 16.62 -13.12 -26.20
C GLU A 571 15.41 -13.26 -27.10
N VAL A 572 15.53 -12.77 -28.33
CA VAL A 572 14.58 -13.00 -29.41
C VAL A 572 15.30 -13.78 -30.50
N SER A 573 14.95 -15.06 -30.63
CA SER A 573 15.48 -15.96 -31.65
C SER A 573 14.49 -16.12 -32.78
N ARG A 574 14.97 -16.10 -34.03
CA ARG A 574 14.12 -16.10 -35.23
C ARG A 574 14.56 -17.12 -36.26
N ARG A 575 13.59 -17.72 -36.93
CA ARG A 575 13.78 -18.62 -38.05
C ARG A 575 12.81 -18.27 -39.17
N ILE A 576 13.36 -18.00 -40.34
CA ILE A 576 12.59 -17.74 -41.55
C ILE A 576 12.47 -19.05 -42.33
N THR A 577 11.29 -19.31 -42.89
CA THR A 577 11.11 -20.34 -43.91
C THR A 577 10.53 -19.68 -45.14
N VAL A 578 11.08 -19.98 -46.31
CA VAL A 578 10.55 -19.53 -47.60
C VAL A 578 9.85 -20.72 -48.24
N GLU A 579 8.55 -20.61 -48.45
CA GLU A 579 7.71 -21.69 -48.99
C GLU A 579 7.51 -21.55 -50.50
N HIS A 580 7.51 -20.32 -51.00
CA HIS A 580 7.35 -20.03 -52.43
C HIS A 580 8.08 -18.74 -52.79
N ARG A 581 8.72 -18.75 -53.96
CA ARG A 581 9.34 -17.57 -54.58
C ARG A 581 9.22 -17.66 -56.10
N SER A 582 8.93 -16.54 -56.76
CA SER A 582 8.80 -16.47 -58.22
C SER A 582 9.02 -15.06 -58.76
N GLY A 583 9.32 -14.99 -60.06
CA GLY A 583 9.43 -13.74 -60.81
C GLY A 583 10.54 -12.82 -60.31
N SER A 584 10.28 -11.52 -60.32
CA SER A 584 11.25 -10.47 -59.95
C SER A 584 11.68 -10.48 -58.48
N LEU A 585 10.98 -11.21 -57.61
CA LEU A 585 11.32 -11.36 -56.19
C LEU A 585 12.08 -12.66 -55.86
N THR A 586 12.43 -13.47 -56.87
CA THR A 586 13.05 -14.80 -56.68
C THR A 586 14.30 -14.74 -55.79
N ASP A 587 15.14 -13.71 -55.92
CA ASP A 587 16.35 -13.58 -55.11
C ASP A 587 16.63 -12.15 -54.63
N ALA A 588 15.57 -11.39 -54.40
CA ALA A 588 15.70 -9.99 -53.99
C ALA A 588 16.35 -9.86 -52.60
N LEU A 589 17.18 -8.84 -52.40
CA LEU A 589 17.77 -8.52 -51.10
C LEU A 589 16.68 -8.17 -50.11
N THR A 590 16.65 -8.89 -48.99
CA THR A 590 15.60 -8.87 -47.98
C THR A 590 16.22 -8.81 -46.58
N GLU A 591 15.69 -7.92 -45.75
CA GLU A 591 15.91 -7.91 -44.30
C GLU A 591 14.63 -8.33 -43.58
N PHE A 592 14.75 -9.04 -42.46
CA PHE A 592 13.64 -9.37 -41.56
C PHE A 592 13.89 -8.73 -40.19
N SER A 593 13.10 -7.72 -39.85
CA SER A 593 13.18 -7.02 -38.54
C SER A 593 11.83 -6.97 -37.83
N TYR A 594 11.85 -6.63 -36.54
CA TYR A 594 10.70 -6.39 -35.67
C TYR A 594 10.91 -5.11 -34.88
N VAL A 595 9.88 -4.67 -34.15
CA VAL A 595 9.94 -3.45 -33.34
C VAL A 595 9.92 -3.83 -31.85
N ILE A 596 10.85 -3.27 -31.08
CA ILE A 596 10.84 -3.31 -29.62
C ILE A 596 10.72 -1.88 -29.11
N LYS A 597 9.81 -1.68 -28.16
CA LYS A 597 9.51 -0.38 -27.54
C LYS A 597 9.61 -0.49 -26.02
N ASP A 598 9.93 0.64 -25.39
CA ASP A 598 9.69 0.83 -23.96
C ASP A 598 8.21 1.15 -23.73
N GLU A 599 7.57 0.46 -22.80
CA GLU A 599 6.13 0.60 -22.56
C GLU A 599 5.78 2.01 -22.04
N LYS A 600 6.63 2.58 -21.19
CA LYS A 600 6.43 3.92 -20.61
C LYS A 600 6.85 5.06 -21.53
N SER A 601 7.61 4.78 -22.58
CA SER A 601 8.06 5.79 -23.54
C SER A 601 8.23 5.16 -24.92
N PRO A 602 7.12 4.95 -25.66
CA PRO A 602 7.13 4.23 -26.94
C PRO A 602 8.07 4.82 -28.00
N GLY A 603 8.42 6.10 -27.88
CA GLY A 603 9.37 6.81 -28.75
C GLY A 603 10.84 6.68 -28.34
N ASN A 604 11.15 6.06 -27.19
CA ASN A 604 12.52 5.91 -26.69
C ASN A 604 12.99 4.45 -26.72
N SER A 605 13.63 4.05 -27.82
CA SER A 605 14.18 2.69 -27.98
C SER A 605 15.41 2.40 -27.11
N SER A 606 15.96 3.39 -26.38
CA SER A 606 17.16 3.18 -25.55
C SER A 606 16.87 2.44 -24.24
N ALA A 607 15.61 2.40 -23.81
CA ALA A 607 15.18 1.74 -22.58
C ALA A 607 15.14 0.20 -22.69
N CYS A 608 15.03 -0.34 -23.91
CA CYS A 608 15.12 -1.77 -24.24
C CYS A 608 16.19 -1.99 -25.31
N GLY A 609 17.44 -1.73 -24.94
CA GLY A 609 18.57 -1.71 -25.86
C GLY A 609 19.03 -3.11 -26.25
N ARG A 610 19.29 -3.32 -27.55
CA ARG A 610 19.96 -4.52 -28.06
C ARG A 610 21.42 -4.53 -27.60
N THR A 611 21.82 -5.58 -26.88
CA THR A 611 23.19 -5.74 -26.35
C THR A 611 24.04 -6.70 -27.18
N LYS A 612 23.41 -7.68 -27.83
CA LYS A 612 24.11 -8.69 -28.63
C LYS A 612 23.26 -9.14 -29.81
N VAL A 613 23.92 -9.49 -30.91
CA VAL A 613 23.29 -10.17 -32.04
C VAL A 613 24.20 -11.28 -32.57
N THR A 614 23.61 -12.40 -32.96
CA THR A 614 24.31 -13.54 -33.55
C THR A 614 23.48 -14.07 -34.72
N GLY A 615 24.14 -14.44 -35.81
CA GLY A 615 23.49 -14.91 -37.04
C GLY A 615 23.31 -13.82 -38.10
N MET A 616 22.33 -14.01 -38.98
CA MET A 616 22.09 -13.13 -40.14
C MET A 616 21.42 -11.82 -39.72
N THR A 617 22.01 -10.68 -40.05
CA THR A 617 21.45 -9.33 -39.85
C THR A 617 21.55 -8.51 -41.12
N GLY A 618 20.65 -7.53 -41.31
CA GLY A 618 20.63 -6.69 -42.50
C GLY A 618 20.07 -7.40 -43.74
N HIS A 619 20.50 -6.92 -44.91
CA HIS A 619 19.94 -7.34 -46.19
C HIS A 619 20.67 -8.54 -46.77
N HIS A 620 19.93 -9.63 -47.02
CA HIS A 620 20.45 -10.86 -47.64
C HIS A 620 19.54 -11.32 -48.79
N PRO A 621 20.07 -11.97 -49.84
CA PRO A 621 19.23 -12.53 -50.90
C PRO A 621 18.29 -13.60 -50.32
N ILE A 622 17.11 -13.78 -50.91
CA ILE A 622 16.13 -14.80 -50.47
C ILE A 622 16.76 -16.19 -50.39
N SER A 623 17.68 -16.53 -51.30
CA SER A 623 18.43 -17.79 -51.27
C SER A 623 19.24 -18.02 -49.99
N ALA A 624 19.76 -16.97 -49.36
CA ALA A 624 20.48 -17.08 -48.10
C ALA A 624 19.55 -17.42 -46.93
N TRP A 625 18.34 -16.84 -46.91
CA TRP A 625 17.28 -17.13 -45.93
C TRP A 625 16.63 -18.52 -46.12
N MET A 626 16.91 -19.20 -47.23
CA MET A 626 16.53 -20.59 -47.45
C MET A 626 17.55 -21.58 -46.88
N SER A 627 18.68 -21.09 -46.35
CA SER A 627 19.58 -21.96 -45.61
C SER A 627 18.83 -22.62 -44.46
N ASN A 628 19.16 -23.87 -44.15
CA ASN A 628 18.51 -24.62 -43.07
C ASN A 628 19.43 -24.61 -41.86
N PRO A 629 19.45 -23.54 -41.05
CA PRO A 629 20.37 -23.47 -39.92
C PRO A 629 20.05 -24.56 -38.90
N PRO A 630 21.06 -25.00 -38.11
CA PRO A 630 20.86 -26.02 -37.08
C PRO A 630 19.82 -25.59 -36.04
N GLU A 631 19.72 -24.30 -35.69
CA GLU A 631 18.67 -23.79 -34.78
C GLU A 631 17.99 -22.51 -35.26
N TRP A 632 18.69 -21.38 -35.30
CA TRP A 632 18.11 -20.05 -35.57
C TRP A 632 18.86 -19.31 -36.67
N HIS A 633 18.16 -18.52 -37.47
CA HIS A 633 18.78 -17.61 -38.42
C HIS A 633 19.43 -16.43 -37.70
N THR A 634 18.77 -15.93 -36.65
CA THR A 634 19.24 -14.80 -35.86
C THR A 634 18.80 -14.95 -34.40
N THR A 635 19.68 -14.63 -33.46
CA THR A 635 19.33 -14.41 -32.05
C THR A 635 19.81 -13.02 -31.65
N GLU A 636 18.92 -12.22 -31.09
CA GLU A 636 19.21 -10.89 -30.56
C GLU A 636 18.95 -10.86 -29.06
N THR A 637 19.92 -10.39 -28.28
CA THR A 637 19.80 -10.19 -26.83
C THR A 637 19.51 -8.73 -26.56
N PHE A 638 18.56 -8.48 -25.68
CA PHE A 638 18.14 -7.16 -25.23
C PHE A 638 18.32 -7.04 -23.74
N ARG A 639 18.50 -5.80 -23.29
CA ARG A 639 18.58 -5.47 -21.87
C ARG A 639 17.67 -4.29 -21.56
N SER A 640 16.85 -4.45 -20.52
CA SER A 640 16.11 -3.33 -19.95
C SER A 640 17.06 -2.41 -19.19
N THR A 641 17.04 -1.11 -19.49
CA THR A 641 17.93 -0.09 -18.89
C THR A 641 17.20 0.90 -18.00
N ARG A 642 15.88 1.05 -18.16
CA ARG A 642 15.02 1.90 -17.33
C ARG A 642 14.32 1.07 -16.26
N LEU A 643 14.40 1.52 -15.01
CA LEU A 643 13.79 0.87 -13.87
C LEU A 643 13.21 1.93 -12.95
N ASP A 644 11.94 1.79 -12.57
CA ASP A 644 11.26 2.75 -11.70
C ASP A 644 10.57 2.01 -10.52
N GLY A 645 10.33 2.74 -9.43
CA GLY A 645 9.57 2.24 -8.27
C GLY A 645 10.35 1.29 -7.34
N LEU A 646 9.67 0.78 -6.32
CA LEU A 646 10.25 -0.01 -5.22
C LEU A 646 10.91 -1.32 -5.65
N ASP A 647 10.41 -1.96 -6.71
CA ASP A 647 10.97 -3.20 -7.27
C ASP A 647 11.92 -2.94 -8.45
N GLU A 648 12.21 -1.66 -8.75
CA GLU A 648 13.01 -1.24 -9.89
C GLU A 648 12.52 -1.93 -11.18
N ILE A 649 11.25 -1.74 -11.55
CA ILE A 649 10.61 -2.42 -12.68
C ILE A 649 10.81 -1.62 -13.98
N GLY A 650 11.16 -2.33 -15.05
CA GLY A 650 11.13 -1.86 -16.43
C GLY A 650 10.31 -2.81 -17.31
N SER A 651 9.77 -2.34 -18.44
CA SER A 651 8.94 -3.18 -19.31
C SER A 651 9.23 -2.92 -20.79
N CYS A 652 9.50 -4.01 -21.51
CA CYS A 652 9.80 -4.00 -22.93
C CYS A 652 8.67 -4.65 -23.70
N THR A 653 8.10 -3.93 -24.66
CA THR A 653 7.06 -4.44 -25.53
C THR A 653 7.67 -4.92 -26.85
N ILE A 654 7.40 -6.17 -27.21
CA ILE A 654 7.83 -6.76 -28.48
C ILE A 654 6.63 -6.80 -29.42
N GLU A 655 6.65 -5.95 -30.44
CA GLU A 655 5.71 -5.98 -31.53
C GLU A 655 6.35 -6.72 -32.71
N ALA A 656 5.86 -7.93 -33.00
CA ALA A 656 6.28 -8.68 -34.17
C ALA A 656 5.68 -8.09 -35.46
N THR A 657 6.04 -6.85 -35.78
CA THR A 657 5.79 -6.25 -37.10
C THR A 657 6.96 -6.61 -38.00
N MET A 658 6.76 -7.61 -38.86
CA MET A 658 7.80 -8.00 -39.81
C MET A 658 7.97 -6.90 -40.88
N SER A 659 9.04 -6.13 -40.78
CA SER A 659 9.43 -5.19 -41.82
C SER A 659 10.36 -5.89 -42.79
N MET A 660 9.91 -6.03 -44.04
CA MET A 660 10.79 -6.41 -45.15
C MET A 660 11.41 -5.13 -45.73
N TYR A 661 12.49 -5.23 -46.49
CA TYR A 661 12.94 -4.15 -47.37
C TYR A 661 13.49 -4.75 -48.65
N PHE A 662 13.19 -4.12 -49.80
CA PHE A 662 13.66 -4.53 -51.11
C PHE A 662 14.16 -3.28 -51.85
N PRO A 663 15.40 -3.25 -52.37
CA PRO A 663 16.01 -2.04 -52.92
C PRO A 663 15.49 -1.61 -54.32
N VAL A 664 14.31 -2.05 -54.78
CA VAL A 664 13.86 -1.87 -56.18
C VAL A 664 12.82 -0.75 -56.31
N ILE A 665 13.15 0.33 -57.03
CA ILE A 665 12.41 1.63 -57.00
C ILE A 665 11.33 1.78 -58.09
N VAL A 666 11.06 0.79 -58.95
CA VAL A 666 10.16 0.95 -60.12
C VAL A 666 8.81 0.21 -60.06
N ALA A 667 8.43 -0.41 -58.94
CA ALA A 667 7.19 -1.20 -58.85
C ALA A 667 6.50 -1.06 -57.48
N SER A 668 5.17 -1.21 -57.45
CA SER A 668 4.43 -1.21 -56.18
C SER A 668 4.57 -2.56 -55.49
N ILE A 669 4.82 -2.56 -54.17
CA ILE A 669 5.02 -3.77 -53.36
C ILE A 669 3.93 -3.86 -52.31
N LYS A 670 3.11 -4.92 -52.35
CA LYS A 670 2.15 -5.26 -51.30
C LYS A 670 2.77 -6.26 -50.34
N ARG A 671 2.72 -5.95 -49.05
CA ARG A 671 3.30 -6.76 -47.98
C ARG A 671 2.21 -7.09 -46.98
N SER A 672 2.25 -8.31 -46.46
CA SER A 672 1.42 -8.70 -45.35
C SER A 672 2.22 -9.65 -44.48
N ALA A 673 2.35 -9.28 -43.22
CA ALA A 673 2.69 -10.18 -42.15
C ALA A 673 1.44 -10.29 -41.27
N GLN A 674 1.13 -11.47 -40.76
CA GLN A 674 0.18 -11.55 -39.67
C GLN A 674 0.77 -10.77 -38.49
N SER A 675 0.10 -9.67 -38.09
CA SER A 675 0.47 -8.96 -36.87
C SER A 675 0.05 -9.82 -35.69
N ASP A 676 0.98 -10.03 -34.77
CA ASP A 676 0.63 -10.49 -33.44
C ASP A 676 0.31 -9.27 -32.55
N ARG A 677 -0.33 -9.53 -31.41
CA ARG A 677 -0.44 -8.54 -30.33
C ARG A 677 0.95 -8.28 -29.74
N PRO A 678 1.23 -7.06 -29.28
CA PRO A 678 2.46 -6.75 -28.58
C PRO A 678 2.62 -7.67 -27.35
N HIS A 679 3.82 -8.22 -27.14
CA HIS A 679 4.15 -8.99 -25.93
C HIS A 679 4.87 -8.15 -24.90
N VAL A 680 4.51 -8.25 -23.63
CA VAL A 680 5.12 -7.48 -22.54
C VAL A 680 6.14 -8.32 -21.79
N ILE A 681 7.39 -7.85 -21.81
CA ILE A 681 8.50 -8.42 -21.04
C ILE A 681 8.77 -7.51 -19.84
N ARG A 682 8.40 -7.97 -18.65
CA ARG A 682 8.70 -7.26 -17.40
C ARG A 682 10.09 -7.67 -16.94
N CYS A 683 10.96 -6.69 -16.73
CA CYS A 683 12.26 -6.87 -16.10
C CYS A 683 12.32 -6.12 -14.78
N ASP A 684 13.09 -6.60 -13.81
CA ASP A 684 13.16 -5.98 -12.48
C ASP A 684 14.55 -6.15 -11.83
N ARG A 685 14.85 -5.39 -10.78
CA ARG A 685 15.97 -5.67 -9.84
C ARG A 685 15.48 -5.89 -8.42
N SER A 686 14.29 -6.45 -8.25
CA SER A 686 13.65 -6.57 -6.95
C SER A 686 14.60 -7.19 -5.94
N HIS A 687 14.79 -6.46 -4.83
CA HIS A 687 15.72 -6.83 -3.77
C HIS A 687 15.35 -8.20 -3.18
N SER A 688 14.05 -8.53 -3.17
CA SER A 688 13.51 -9.78 -2.65
C SER A 688 13.96 -11.04 -3.40
N TYR A 689 14.51 -10.90 -4.62
CA TYR A 689 15.03 -12.00 -5.46
C TYR A 689 16.54 -12.02 -5.54
N ASN A 690 17.19 -10.87 -5.33
CA ASN A 690 18.64 -10.72 -5.41
C ASN A 690 19.36 -11.55 -4.32
N THR A 691 18.73 -11.70 -3.15
CA THR A 691 19.17 -12.57 -2.06
C THR A 691 18.96 -14.06 -2.36
N TRP A 692 17.93 -14.39 -3.13
CA TRP A 692 17.64 -15.76 -3.56
C TRP A 692 18.61 -16.25 -4.64
N HIS A 693 18.87 -15.49 -5.70
CA HIS A 693 19.69 -15.95 -6.84
C HIS A 693 21.19 -15.62 -6.73
N ASN A 694 21.72 -15.35 -5.53
CA ASN A 694 23.14 -14.98 -5.30
C ASN A 694 23.63 -13.88 -6.27
N GLY A 695 22.80 -12.87 -6.50
CA GLY A 695 22.96 -11.95 -7.63
C GLY A 695 22.56 -10.52 -7.28
N ALA A 696 23.16 -9.94 -6.24
CA ALA A 696 22.95 -8.54 -5.86
C ALA A 696 23.00 -7.63 -7.10
N GLY A 697 21.88 -6.97 -7.43
CA GLY A 697 21.76 -6.01 -8.52
C GLY A 697 21.66 -6.60 -9.94
N LYS A 698 21.60 -7.93 -10.13
CA LYS A 698 21.52 -8.52 -11.47
C LYS A 698 20.10 -8.48 -12.07
N GLY A 699 19.07 -8.66 -11.23
CA GLY A 699 17.67 -8.62 -11.64
C GLY A 699 17.24 -9.81 -12.51
N GLY A 700 16.05 -9.77 -13.10
CA GLY A 700 15.52 -10.83 -13.97
C GLY A 700 14.44 -10.32 -14.92
N CYS A 701 14.02 -11.13 -15.89
CA CYS A 701 12.92 -10.81 -16.80
C CYS A 701 11.90 -11.96 -16.91
N VAL A 702 10.64 -11.62 -17.17
CA VAL A 702 9.52 -12.54 -17.37
C VAL A 702 8.63 -12.11 -18.54
N VAL A 703 8.01 -13.07 -19.21
CA VAL A 703 6.94 -12.87 -20.22
C VAL A 703 5.61 -12.76 -19.49
N MET A 704 4.92 -11.62 -19.59
CA MET A 704 3.72 -11.33 -18.80
C MET A 704 2.49 -12.12 -19.24
N GLU A 705 2.43 -12.54 -20.51
CA GLU A 705 1.39 -13.40 -21.06
C GLU A 705 1.45 -14.81 -20.44
N GLY A 706 2.61 -15.22 -19.95
CA GLY A 706 2.84 -16.53 -19.35
C GLY A 706 2.35 -16.66 -17.92
N VAL A 707 1.06 -16.39 -17.66
CA VAL A 707 0.49 -16.45 -16.30
C VAL A 707 0.72 -17.85 -15.70
N PRO A 708 1.57 -17.98 -14.67
CA PRO A 708 1.98 -19.28 -14.15
C PRO A 708 0.91 -19.87 -13.23
N ALA A 709 0.94 -21.19 -13.09
CA ALA A 709 0.08 -21.91 -12.15
C ALA A 709 0.93 -22.58 -11.07
N LEU A 710 0.52 -22.41 -9.81
CA LEU A 710 0.98 -23.22 -8.69
C LEU A 710 0.32 -24.59 -8.83
N VAL A 711 1.08 -25.57 -9.30
CA VAL A 711 0.60 -26.95 -9.39
C VAL A 711 0.65 -27.58 -8.02
N MET A 712 -0.49 -28.09 -7.56
CA MET A 712 -0.62 -28.82 -6.31
C MET A 712 -1.16 -30.23 -6.60
N ARG A 713 -0.49 -31.24 -6.07
CA ARG A 713 -0.96 -32.64 -6.05
C ARG A 713 -1.19 -33.06 -4.62
N ARG A 714 -2.17 -33.94 -4.42
CA ARG A 714 -2.47 -34.46 -3.09
C ARG A 714 -1.31 -35.22 -2.43
N ASN A 715 -0.41 -35.77 -3.24
CA ASN A 715 0.75 -36.54 -2.79
C ASN A 715 2.05 -35.74 -2.83
N ASP A 716 2.00 -34.42 -3.03
CA ASP A 716 3.20 -33.60 -2.98
C ASP A 716 3.82 -33.67 -1.57
N VAL A 717 5.14 -33.54 -1.56
CA VAL A 717 5.98 -33.68 -0.37
C VAL A 717 6.97 -32.53 -0.37
N SER A 718 7.17 -31.89 0.77
CA SER A 718 8.30 -30.98 0.94
C SER A 718 9.62 -31.76 0.93
N ASP A 719 10.75 -31.09 0.73
CA ASP A 719 12.08 -31.67 0.95
C ASP A 719 12.28 -32.39 2.29
N LYS A 720 11.64 -31.88 3.35
CA LYS A 720 11.71 -32.44 4.70
C LYS A 720 10.90 -33.73 4.82
N GLY A 721 10.31 -34.20 3.73
CA GLY A 721 9.48 -35.41 3.70
C GLY A 721 8.06 -35.19 4.22
N VAL A 722 7.64 -33.94 4.45
CA VAL A 722 6.30 -33.62 4.96
C VAL A 722 5.32 -33.64 3.78
N LYS A 723 4.37 -34.56 3.82
CA LYS A 723 3.23 -34.56 2.89
C LYS A 723 2.19 -33.58 3.38
N PHE A 724 1.49 -32.88 2.50
CA PHE A 724 0.47 -31.91 2.87
C PHE A 724 -0.90 -32.15 2.19
N PRO A 725 -1.48 -33.37 2.29
CA PRO A 725 -2.77 -33.70 1.68
C PRO A 725 -3.93 -32.87 2.22
N GLY A 726 -3.87 -32.41 3.48
CA GLY A 726 -4.86 -31.54 4.10
C GLY A 726 -4.92 -30.15 3.44
N MET A 727 -3.77 -29.62 3.03
CA MET A 727 -3.67 -28.37 2.26
C MET A 727 -4.28 -28.52 0.87
N TYR A 728 -3.94 -29.59 0.15
CA TYR A 728 -4.57 -29.91 -1.12
C TYR A 728 -6.09 -30.04 -0.99
N ASP A 729 -6.56 -30.78 0.02
CA ASP A 729 -7.99 -30.99 0.24
C ASP A 729 -8.72 -29.68 0.62
N HIS A 730 -8.06 -28.77 1.36
CA HIS A 730 -8.60 -27.45 1.65
C HIS A 730 -8.75 -26.61 0.37
N VAL A 731 -7.67 -26.43 -0.38
CA VAL A 731 -7.68 -25.64 -1.62
C VAL A 731 -8.65 -26.23 -2.65
N LYS A 732 -8.68 -27.56 -2.78
CA LYS A 732 -9.66 -28.25 -3.63
C LYS A 732 -11.10 -27.94 -3.22
N SER A 733 -11.41 -27.97 -1.94
CA SER A 733 -12.76 -27.63 -1.46
C SER A 733 -13.11 -26.16 -1.68
N ALA A 734 -12.15 -25.25 -1.52
CA ALA A 734 -12.35 -23.81 -1.71
C ALA A 734 -12.58 -23.45 -3.18
N LEU A 735 -11.92 -24.14 -4.10
CA LEU A 735 -12.11 -23.93 -5.54
C LEU A 735 -13.40 -24.61 -6.02
N THR A 736 -13.69 -25.83 -5.57
CA THR A 736 -14.87 -26.61 -6.00
C THR A 736 -16.19 -25.92 -5.64
N GLY A 737 -17.10 -25.80 -6.61
CA GLY A 737 -18.42 -25.18 -6.38
C GLY A 737 -18.36 -23.69 -6.00
N GLY A 738 -17.24 -23.01 -6.30
CA GLY A 738 -17.01 -21.60 -5.96
C GLY A 738 -16.67 -21.37 -4.48
N GLY A 739 -16.46 -22.44 -3.70
CA GLY A 739 -16.21 -22.36 -2.26
C GLY A 739 -17.48 -22.35 -1.41
N ASN A 740 -18.67 -22.47 -2.01
CA ASN A 740 -19.95 -22.42 -1.29
C ASN A 740 -20.10 -23.49 -0.20
N GLY A 741 -19.40 -24.62 -0.32
CA GLY A 741 -19.39 -25.68 0.68
C GLY A 741 -18.41 -25.46 1.84
N THR A 742 -17.61 -24.40 1.82
CA THR A 742 -16.55 -24.16 2.80
C THR A 742 -16.91 -23.07 3.78
N ASP A 743 -16.27 -23.12 4.95
CA ASP A 743 -16.43 -22.11 5.99
C ASP A 743 -15.66 -20.82 5.61
N PRO A 744 -16.16 -19.61 5.95
CA PRO A 744 -17.42 -19.38 6.64
C PRO A 744 -18.62 -19.64 5.70
N LYS A 745 -19.58 -20.48 6.14
CA LYS A 745 -20.66 -20.93 5.25
C LYS A 745 -21.71 -19.84 5.06
N PRO A 746 -22.28 -19.67 3.85
CA PRO A 746 -23.46 -18.81 3.67
C PRO A 746 -24.58 -19.23 4.62
N GLY A 747 -25.02 -18.31 5.49
CA GLY A 747 -26.01 -18.57 6.55
C GLY A 747 -25.42 -19.17 7.85
N GLY A 748 -24.09 -19.26 7.96
CA GLY A 748 -23.34 -19.71 9.14
C GLY A 748 -23.05 -18.58 10.14
N ARG A 749 -22.32 -18.90 11.23
CA ARG A 749 -22.07 -17.98 12.34
C ARG A 749 -21.21 -16.79 11.94
N ALA A 750 -20.13 -17.03 11.20
CA ALA A 750 -19.27 -15.95 10.72
C ALA A 750 -19.80 -15.31 9.43
N PHE A 751 -20.89 -15.84 8.85
CA PHE A 751 -21.46 -15.35 7.61
C PHE A 751 -23.01 -15.43 7.58
N PRO A 752 -23.70 -14.63 8.43
CA PRO A 752 -25.12 -14.82 8.77
C PRO A 752 -26.11 -14.23 7.74
N ARG A 753 -25.66 -13.34 6.85
CA ARG A 753 -26.45 -12.85 5.71
C ARG A 753 -25.70 -13.26 4.46
N MET A 754 -26.35 -13.91 3.48
CA MET A 754 -26.18 -13.60 2.06
C MET A 754 -27.05 -14.50 1.18
N THR A 755 -27.80 -13.87 0.27
CA THR A 755 -28.38 -14.44 -0.95
C THR A 755 -27.34 -14.61 -2.07
N LEU A 756 -26.05 -14.41 -1.76
CA LEU A 756 -24.93 -14.41 -2.70
C LEU A 756 -24.06 -15.64 -2.48
N PHE A 757 -23.61 -16.23 -3.58
CA PHE A 757 -22.71 -17.37 -3.60
C PHE A 757 -21.25 -16.92 -3.48
N LYS A 758 -20.42 -17.70 -2.79
CA LYS A 758 -18.96 -17.59 -2.89
C LYS A 758 -18.53 -17.88 -4.33
N ASN A 759 -17.51 -17.14 -4.74
CA ASN A 759 -16.80 -17.31 -6.00
C ASN A 759 -15.31 -17.05 -5.75
N ILE A 760 -14.70 -17.96 -4.99
CA ILE A 760 -13.31 -17.82 -4.56
C ILE A 760 -12.37 -17.86 -5.79
N PRO A 761 -11.47 -16.87 -5.96
CA PRO A 761 -10.54 -16.83 -7.08
C PRO A 761 -9.40 -17.85 -6.92
N GLY A 762 -8.72 -18.15 -8.02
CA GLY A 762 -7.50 -18.94 -8.08
C GLY A 762 -7.59 -20.23 -8.90
N TRP A 763 -8.75 -20.58 -9.47
CA TRP A 763 -8.87 -21.82 -10.27
C TRP A 763 -8.29 -21.66 -11.69
N GLY A 764 -7.29 -22.47 -12.04
CA GLY A 764 -6.83 -22.65 -13.43
C GLY A 764 -7.74 -23.52 -14.34
N PHE A 765 -8.03 -23.00 -15.54
CA PHE A 765 -8.68 -23.63 -16.70
C PHE A 765 -10.20 -23.84 -16.71
N GLY A 766 -10.91 -22.78 -17.10
CA GLY A 766 -12.20 -22.86 -17.80
C GLY A 766 -12.27 -21.76 -18.88
N PRO A 767 -12.88 -22.02 -20.06
CA PRO A 767 -12.90 -21.07 -21.18
C PRO A 767 -13.67 -19.75 -20.92
N ASN A 768 -14.29 -19.59 -19.74
CA ASN A 768 -15.17 -18.46 -19.39
C ASN A 768 -14.78 -17.73 -18.08
N ARG A 769 -13.56 -17.87 -17.55
CA ARG A 769 -13.15 -17.21 -16.29
C ARG A 769 -11.80 -16.47 -16.41
N THR A 770 -11.78 -15.41 -17.20
CA THR A 770 -10.56 -14.61 -17.45
C THR A 770 -10.12 -13.75 -16.26
N ASP A 771 -10.96 -13.58 -15.23
CA ASP A 771 -10.74 -12.60 -14.15
C ASP A 771 -10.65 -13.21 -12.73
N SER A 772 -10.45 -14.52 -12.59
CA SER A 772 -10.39 -15.20 -11.29
C SER A 772 -8.97 -15.56 -10.83
N PHE A 773 -7.95 -14.74 -11.11
CA PHE A 773 -6.55 -15.02 -10.73
C PHE A 773 -6.24 -14.59 -9.29
N LEU A 774 -5.12 -15.08 -8.77
CA LEU A 774 -4.51 -14.59 -7.54
C LEU A 774 -3.36 -13.64 -7.86
N THR A 775 -3.07 -12.74 -6.93
CA THR A 775 -1.87 -11.88 -6.96
C THR A 775 -1.11 -12.04 -5.64
N ARG A 776 0.22 -11.87 -5.66
CA ARG A 776 1.04 -11.98 -4.45
C ARG A 776 0.87 -10.72 -3.59
N GLU A 777 0.75 -10.92 -2.28
CA GLU A 777 0.81 -9.83 -1.29
C GLU A 777 2.22 -9.77 -0.69
N PRO A 778 3.08 -8.81 -1.09
CA PRO A 778 4.44 -8.73 -0.58
C PRO A 778 4.49 -8.12 0.83
N TYR A 779 3.51 -7.31 1.23
CA TYR A 779 3.55 -6.54 2.46
C TYR A 779 3.21 -7.43 3.66
N SER A 780 4.11 -7.50 4.63
CA SER A 780 3.92 -8.30 5.85
C SER A 780 2.67 -7.84 6.63
N THR A 781 2.38 -6.55 6.67
CA THR A 781 1.20 -5.98 7.34
C THR A 781 -0.11 -6.48 6.75
N ARG A 782 -0.25 -6.48 5.42
CA ARG A 782 -1.45 -7.02 4.75
C ARG A 782 -1.56 -8.54 4.88
N ARG A 783 -0.44 -9.27 4.86
CA ARG A 783 -0.42 -10.71 5.15
C ARG A 783 -0.84 -11.03 6.58
N SER A 784 -0.42 -10.21 7.55
CA SER A 784 -0.84 -10.31 8.95
C SER A 784 -2.32 -9.99 9.12
N ALA A 785 -2.85 -9.00 8.39
CA ALA A 785 -4.28 -8.69 8.37
C ALA A 785 -5.10 -9.87 7.82
N ASN A 786 -4.68 -10.48 6.70
CA ASN A 786 -5.30 -11.69 6.15
C ASN A 786 -5.29 -12.83 7.18
N ARG A 787 -4.14 -13.08 7.81
CA ARG A 787 -3.99 -14.10 8.85
C ARG A 787 -4.86 -13.81 10.08
N GLY A 788 -4.99 -12.55 10.48
CA GLY A 788 -5.86 -12.12 11.57
C GLY A 788 -7.34 -12.37 11.27
N ALA A 789 -7.78 -11.99 10.06
CA ALA A 789 -9.16 -12.20 9.62
C ALA A 789 -9.51 -13.69 9.51
N SER A 790 -8.61 -14.52 8.98
CA SER A 790 -8.81 -15.96 8.91
C SER A 790 -8.82 -16.64 10.28
N ILE A 791 -7.92 -16.24 11.20
CA ILE A 791 -7.92 -16.71 12.59
C ILE A 791 -9.25 -16.37 13.29
N ALA A 792 -9.71 -15.11 13.17
CA ALA A 792 -10.99 -14.69 13.76
C ALA A 792 -12.16 -15.52 13.20
N THR A 793 -12.13 -15.82 11.89
CA THR A 793 -13.15 -16.67 11.25
C THR A 793 -13.08 -18.11 11.75
N CYS A 794 -11.89 -18.70 11.85
CA CYS A 794 -11.69 -20.03 12.42
C CYS A 794 -12.16 -20.12 13.87
N ASP A 795 -11.93 -19.09 14.67
CA ASP A 795 -12.33 -19.09 16.09
C ASP A 795 -13.86 -19.01 16.22
N LEU A 796 -14.55 -18.33 15.30
CA LEU A 796 -16.01 -18.31 15.22
C LEU A 796 -16.61 -19.64 14.74
N GLU A 797 -16.01 -20.27 13.74
CA GLU A 797 -16.53 -21.49 13.11
C GLU A 797 -16.14 -22.78 13.86
N PHE A 798 -14.92 -22.83 14.40
CA PHE A 798 -14.34 -24.03 15.04
C PHE A 798 -14.04 -23.85 16.54
N GLY A 799 -14.12 -22.63 17.07
CA GLY A 799 -13.83 -22.31 18.47
C GLY A 799 -12.37 -21.92 18.74
N LYS A 800 -12.15 -21.09 19.78
CA LYS A 800 -10.82 -20.60 20.19
C LYS A 800 -9.86 -21.71 20.66
N ARG A 801 -10.38 -22.84 21.17
CA ARG A 801 -9.58 -24.01 21.57
C ARG A 801 -9.50 -25.00 20.41
N ARG A 802 -8.37 -25.01 19.72
CA ARG A 802 -8.11 -25.91 18.59
C ARG A 802 -7.61 -27.27 19.09
N PRO A 803 -7.91 -28.38 18.37
CA PRO A 803 -7.27 -29.66 18.63
C PRO A 803 -5.74 -29.56 18.57
N GLU A 804 -5.06 -30.39 19.34
CA GLU A 804 -3.59 -30.45 19.34
C GLU A 804 -3.06 -30.73 17.92
N GLY A 805 -2.02 -30.00 17.50
CA GLY A 805 -1.43 -30.11 16.17
C GLY A 805 -2.22 -29.45 15.02
N MET A 806 -3.37 -28.83 15.29
CA MET A 806 -4.17 -28.17 14.25
C MET A 806 -3.93 -26.65 14.21
N SER A 807 -3.87 -26.11 13.00
CA SER A 807 -3.74 -24.69 12.71
C SER A 807 -4.85 -24.22 11.76
N CYS A 808 -5.22 -22.94 11.85
CA CYS A 808 -6.12 -22.34 10.89
C CYS A 808 -5.36 -22.03 9.60
N ASP A 809 -5.90 -22.51 8.48
CA ASP A 809 -5.45 -22.16 7.15
C ASP A 809 -6.53 -21.39 6.39
N GLU A 810 -6.12 -20.59 5.41
CA GLU A 810 -7.00 -19.79 4.57
C GLU A 810 -6.70 -19.96 3.08
N PHE A 811 -7.77 -19.93 2.29
CA PHE A 811 -7.68 -19.81 0.84
C PHE A 811 -8.69 -18.77 0.32
N PRO A 812 -8.29 -17.73 -0.45
CA PRO A 812 -6.95 -17.46 -0.96
C PRO A 812 -5.91 -17.27 0.14
N PHE A 813 -4.64 -17.62 -0.13
CA PHE A 813 -3.61 -17.69 0.90
C PHE A 813 -3.38 -16.34 1.59
N ALA A 814 -2.91 -16.35 2.83
CA ALA A 814 -2.48 -15.14 3.56
C ALA A 814 -1.53 -14.26 2.73
N SER A 815 -0.70 -14.91 1.90
CA SER A 815 0.27 -14.31 0.98
C SER A 815 -0.31 -13.79 -0.34
N THR A 816 -1.64 -13.66 -0.45
CA THR A 816 -2.32 -13.16 -1.65
C THR A 816 -3.11 -11.88 -1.41
N GLY A 817 -3.23 -11.05 -2.45
CA GLY A 817 -4.00 -9.81 -2.39
C GLY A 817 -5.49 -10.03 -2.15
N GLN A 818 -6.00 -11.23 -2.46
CA GLN A 818 -7.39 -11.64 -2.29
C GLN A 818 -7.62 -12.41 -0.96
N GLY A 819 -6.65 -12.38 -0.04
CA GLY A 819 -6.75 -13.06 1.27
C GLY A 819 -7.89 -12.52 2.15
N ALA A 820 -8.15 -13.17 3.28
CA ALA A 820 -9.41 -13.01 4.03
C ALA A 820 -9.79 -11.57 4.40
N ALA A 821 -8.81 -10.70 4.70
CA ALA A 821 -9.09 -9.32 5.11
C ALA A 821 -9.56 -8.43 3.95
N TYR A 822 -9.22 -8.80 2.71
CA TYR A 822 -9.51 -8.04 1.49
C TYR A 822 -10.38 -8.82 0.51
N ALA A 823 -11.00 -9.91 0.97
CA ALA A 823 -11.85 -10.73 0.14
C ALA A 823 -13.04 -9.92 -0.38
N SER A 824 -13.24 -9.99 -1.70
CA SER A 824 -14.34 -9.32 -2.39
C SER A 824 -15.17 -10.33 -3.18
N PRO A 825 -16.51 -10.37 -2.99
CA PRO A 825 -17.25 -9.71 -1.90
C PRO A 825 -16.77 -10.17 -0.51
N ALA A 826 -17.14 -9.45 0.56
CA ALA A 826 -16.74 -9.82 1.92
C ALA A 826 -17.02 -11.31 2.20
N HIS A 827 -16.11 -11.98 2.91
CA HIS A 827 -16.19 -13.43 3.18
C HIS A 827 -16.06 -14.36 1.96
N ASN A 828 -15.61 -13.86 0.81
CA ASN A 828 -15.28 -14.67 -0.37
C ASN A 828 -13.91 -15.38 -0.24
N TYR A 829 -13.75 -16.14 0.84
CA TYR A 829 -12.59 -16.98 1.15
C TYR A 829 -13.06 -18.24 1.89
N SER A 830 -12.12 -19.16 2.10
CA SER A 830 -12.29 -20.43 2.78
C SER A 830 -11.34 -20.50 3.97
N VAL A 831 -11.82 -20.97 5.10
CA VAL A 831 -10.99 -21.36 6.24
C VAL A 831 -11.17 -22.83 6.58
N LYS A 832 -10.10 -23.46 7.06
CA LYS A 832 -10.14 -24.86 7.52
C LYS A 832 -9.08 -25.09 8.59
N LEU A 833 -9.39 -25.96 9.55
CA LEU A 833 -8.36 -26.52 10.43
C LEU A 833 -7.60 -27.60 9.67
N VAL A 834 -6.29 -27.42 9.57
CA VAL A 834 -5.34 -28.33 8.93
C VAL A 834 -4.19 -28.62 9.89
N ASP A 835 -3.47 -29.71 9.65
CA ASP A 835 -2.27 -30.04 10.42
C ASP A 835 -1.24 -28.89 10.33
N PHE A 836 -0.64 -28.54 11.47
CA PHE A 836 0.29 -27.43 11.59
C PHE A 836 1.55 -27.63 10.76
N ASP A 837 2.10 -28.85 10.73
CA ASP A 837 3.31 -29.15 9.98
C ASP A 837 3.03 -29.17 8.48
N GLU A 838 1.86 -29.65 8.06
CA GLU A 838 1.39 -29.54 6.67
C GLU A 838 1.26 -28.09 6.23
N ASN A 839 0.63 -27.24 7.05
CA ASN A 839 0.42 -25.82 6.75
C ASN A 839 1.73 -25.06 6.63
N LYS A 840 2.66 -25.30 7.57
CA LYS A 840 4.00 -24.70 7.54
C LYS A 840 4.78 -25.15 6.31
N ALA A 841 4.79 -26.45 6.01
CA ALA A 841 5.49 -27.00 4.85
C ALA A 841 4.94 -26.43 3.53
N HIS A 842 3.62 -26.34 3.39
CA HIS A 842 3.01 -25.75 2.22
C HIS A 842 3.31 -24.25 2.08
N GLY A 843 3.33 -23.49 3.18
CA GLY A 843 3.74 -22.09 3.17
C GLY A 843 5.17 -21.88 2.64
N GLU A 844 6.11 -22.78 3.02
CA GLU A 844 7.49 -22.78 2.50
C GLU A 844 7.53 -23.07 0.99
N VAL A 845 6.72 -24.03 0.52
CA VAL A 845 6.57 -24.39 -0.90
C VAL A 845 6.06 -23.20 -1.73
N VAL A 846 5.01 -22.52 -1.27
CA VAL A 846 4.43 -21.35 -1.94
C VAL A 846 5.45 -20.21 -2.02
N ASN A 847 6.19 -19.95 -0.94
CA ASN A 847 7.22 -18.92 -0.92
C ASN A 847 8.36 -19.22 -1.92
N ALA A 848 8.83 -20.47 -1.96
CA ALA A 848 9.83 -20.89 -2.95
C ALA A 848 9.29 -20.79 -4.39
N TRP A 849 8.02 -21.10 -4.60
CA TRP A 849 7.37 -20.99 -5.91
C TRP A 849 7.29 -19.54 -6.40
N TYR A 850 6.97 -18.57 -5.53
CA TYR A 850 7.01 -17.14 -5.88
C TYR A 850 8.41 -16.70 -6.33
N GLN A 851 9.44 -17.23 -5.68
CA GLN A 851 10.84 -16.93 -6.01
C GLN A 851 11.21 -17.49 -7.40
N ASN A 852 10.94 -18.78 -7.62
CA ASN A 852 11.27 -19.48 -8.86
C ASN A 852 10.51 -18.95 -10.09
N ASN A 853 9.32 -18.37 -9.90
CA ASN A 853 8.50 -17.82 -10.99
C ASN A 853 8.54 -16.28 -11.07
N ARG A 854 9.41 -15.63 -10.28
CA ARG A 854 9.54 -14.16 -10.20
C ARG A 854 8.22 -13.42 -9.99
N ILE A 855 7.33 -13.92 -9.12
CA ILE A 855 6.00 -13.34 -8.86
C ILE A 855 6.09 -12.08 -7.96
N LEU A 856 5.91 -10.90 -8.55
CA LEU A 856 5.77 -9.62 -7.85
C LEU A 856 4.31 -9.31 -7.45
N MET A 857 4.09 -8.19 -6.76
CA MET A 857 2.80 -7.81 -6.16
C MET A 857 1.61 -7.90 -7.12
N THR A 858 1.79 -7.41 -8.35
CA THR A 858 0.72 -7.36 -9.37
C THR A 858 0.74 -8.56 -10.31
N ASP A 859 1.70 -9.47 -10.14
CA ASP A 859 1.83 -10.64 -10.99
C ASP A 859 0.70 -11.62 -10.70
N ARG A 860 -0.08 -11.87 -11.75
CA ARG A 860 -1.18 -12.85 -11.73
C ARG A 860 -0.62 -14.25 -11.67
N PHE A 861 -1.33 -15.14 -10.98
CA PHE A 861 -1.12 -16.58 -11.03
C PHE A 861 -2.40 -17.36 -10.72
N TRP A 862 -2.37 -18.66 -11.03
CA TRP A 862 -3.45 -19.60 -10.75
C TRP A 862 -2.97 -20.70 -9.82
N VAL A 863 -3.91 -21.49 -9.32
CA VAL A 863 -3.67 -22.79 -8.71
C VAL A 863 -4.22 -23.85 -9.65
N ASP A 864 -3.40 -24.86 -9.93
CA ASP A 864 -3.75 -26.03 -10.74
C ASP A 864 -3.71 -27.27 -9.85
N LEU A 865 -4.86 -27.96 -9.73
CA LEU A 865 -5.01 -29.15 -8.91
C LEU A 865 -4.85 -30.38 -9.81
N GLN A 866 -3.81 -31.18 -9.57
CA GLN A 866 -3.50 -32.39 -10.35
C GLN A 866 -3.69 -33.68 -9.55
#